data_AF-V4T4A4-F1
#
_entry.id   AF-V4T4A4-F1
#
_cell.length_a   1.000
_cell.length_b   1.000
_cell.length_c   1.000
_cell.angle_alpha   90.00
_cell.angle_beta   90.00
_cell.angle_gamma   90.00
#
_symmetry.space_group_name_H-M   'P 1'
#
loop_
_entity.id
_entity.type
_entity.pdbx_description
1 polymer ?
#
loop_
_entity_poly.entity_id
_entity_poly.type
_entity_poly.pdbx_seq_one_letter_code
_entity_poly.pdbx_strand_id
1 'polypeptide(L)'
;MSAKWRALQHRHRYTYSAVVFPTSLTESLTQIPSSQNSSFSKFHNEFRELVSLNSIYAQVNHAKKFASSFIELLSSANAAADEWVLSKATRVYLEVMFLENSLPMHRTLVSALAKERKFQALIVSCFRDLCDEYGGGGGGGRASDQNKRFCVSRVVLSVMSLPKLGYLMDVIQDCAVLVAWDVVLGLNGVVLETQERARPSPIVMEQCQEALSCLYYLLQRCPDKFKGLSGQKESIMEMIFVVLISTLKSTAFSRDCYVAAGVALCAALQVCLGPQELGLFLIEGIFYQKTCSFSSEKSKSEFEDALQVCFRKTPFNGDVCSEIHNFSVLSRLCLIRGILTAVSRNVLNAIFFVSKEDLSNGSENGDDSAKTILYNGILPELCSYCENPTDSHFNFHALTVLQICLQQIKTSILANLTNVSFDYDPIPEDMGTRILRIIWNNLEDPLSQTVKQVHLVFDLFLDIESSLRWDVGSERIKSFLQKIASDLLRLGPRCKGRYVPLALLTKRLGAKTLLGMSPDLLSEIVNAYIDDDVCSAATSFLKCFLECLRDECWSSNGISRGYAVYRGHCLPPFLYGLASGVSKLRSNLNTYALPVLLDMDVDSIFPMLAFVSVVPSEEENGLSYPELDCSSFELKVEQQVAVFVSLLKVSRSLALAEGDIDLWKNSSVLRTGSKFVTEGSNLYALVCIKGINFKVLVDWLVLALTHADELLRVDAAESLFLNPKTASLPSHLELTLMKEAVPLNMRSCSTAFQMKWTSLFRKFFSRVRTALERQFKQGSWRPVVSCENSDRTLINGTDTVISKAENLFKFMRWLSCFLFFSCYPSAPYKRKIMAMELILTMMNI
;
A
#
# COMPACT_ATOMS: atom_id res chain seq x y z
N MET A 1 16.12 3.74 0.56
CA MET A 1 16.49 5.10 0.09
C MET A 1 15.53 6.16 0.63
N SER A 2 16.08 7.20 1.28
CA SER A 2 15.34 8.32 1.91
C SER A 2 14.44 9.07 0.91
N ALA A 3 13.20 9.36 1.31
CA ALA A 3 12.25 10.18 0.53
C ALA A 3 12.81 11.56 0.17
N LYS A 4 13.70 12.09 1.01
CA LYS A 4 14.40 13.37 0.79
C LYS A 4 15.36 13.29 -0.39
N TRP A 5 16.02 12.15 -0.60
CA TRP A 5 16.93 11.93 -1.72
C TRP A 5 16.18 11.74 -3.05
N ARG A 6 15.05 11.02 -3.02
CA ARG A 6 14.11 10.95 -4.16
C ARG A 6 13.55 12.32 -4.53
N ALA A 7 13.15 13.13 -3.56
CA ALA A 7 12.67 14.49 -3.80
C ALA A 7 13.78 15.41 -4.36
N LEU A 8 15.03 15.24 -3.89
CA LEU A 8 16.18 15.97 -4.41
C LEU A 8 16.49 15.57 -5.86
N GLN A 9 16.51 14.27 -6.18
CA GLN A 9 16.67 13.78 -7.55
C GLN A 9 15.55 14.23 -8.47
N HIS A 10 14.29 14.20 -8.01
CA HIS A 10 13.17 14.76 -8.77
C HIS A 10 13.35 16.25 -9.02
N ARG A 11 13.81 17.03 -8.04
CA ARG A 11 14.15 18.45 -8.24
C ARG A 11 15.29 18.63 -9.24
N HIS A 12 16.41 17.93 -9.08
CA HIS A 12 17.54 18.01 -10.01
C HIS A 12 17.13 17.67 -11.45
N ARG A 13 16.31 16.63 -11.65
CA ARG A 13 15.80 16.20 -12.95
C ARG A 13 15.07 17.32 -13.70
N TYR A 14 14.23 18.11 -13.03
CA TYR A 14 13.42 19.18 -13.64
C TYR A 14 14.03 20.58 -13.57
N THR A 15 15.17 20.74 -12.90
CA THR A 15 15.85 22.05 -12.75
C THR A 15 16.91 22.28 -13.83
N TYR A 16 17.56 21.22 -14.34
CA TYR A 16 18.69 21.34 -15.27
C TYR A 16 18.40 20.84 -16.70
N SER A 17 17.21 20.31 -16.96
CA SER A 17 16.75 20.00 -18.31
C SER A 17 15.59 20.94 -18.65
N ALA A 18 15.62 21.50 -19.86
CA ALA A 18 14.60 22.34 -20.46
C ALA A 18 14.35 21.83 -21.89
N VAL A 19 13.16 22.09 -22.42
CA VAL A 19 12.92 21.90 -23.86
C VAL A 19 13.82 22.85 -24.62
N VAL A 20 14.63 22.32 -25.53
CA VAL A 20 15.51 23.11 -26.40
C VAL A 20 14.73 23.42 -27.68
N PHE A 21 14.47 24.71 -27.91
CA PHE A 21 13.74 25.18 -29.09
C PHE A 21 14.72 25.51 -30.22
N PRO A 22 14.61 24.87 -31.40
CA PRO A 22 15.44 25.20 -32.56
C PRO A 22 15.20 26.66 -33.00
N THR A 23 16.26 27.34 -33.44
CA THR A 23 16.18 28.72 -33.95
C THR A 23 15.21 28.84 -35.14
N SER A 24 15.14 27.81 -35.98
CA SER A 24 14.19 27.70 -37.09
C SER A 24 12.72 27.75 -36.66
N LEU A 25 12.40 27.22 -35.47
CA LEU A 25 11.05 27.23 -34.90
C LEU A 25 10.69 28.62 -34.39
N THR A 26 11.65 29.32 -33.79
CA THR A 26 11.46 30.70 -33.30
C THR A 26 11.35 31.72 -34.43
N GLU A 27 12.15 31.58 -35.49
CA GLU A 27 12.14 32.49 -36.65
C GLU A 27 10.86 32.31 -37.50
N SER A 28 10.36 31.09 -37.60
CA SER A 28 9.13 30.71 -38.31
C SER A 28 7.89 31.52 -37.94
N LEU A 29 7.77 31.97 -36.70
CA LEU A 29 6.62 32.77 -36.23
C LEU A 29 6.84 34.27 -36.34
N THR A 30 8.10 34.73 -36.42
CA THR A 30 8.45 36.15 -36.55
C THR A 30 8.20 36.72 -37.96
N GLN A 31 8.04 35.85 -38.96
CA GLN A 31 7.75 36.21 -40.35
C GLN A 31 6.26 36.51 -40.61
N ILE A 32 5.39 36.33 -39.61
CA ILE A 32 3.94 36.56 -39.72
C ILE A 32 3.65 38.03 -39.34
N PRO A 33 3.04 38.85 -40.23
CA PRO A 33 2.73 40.24 -39.92
C PRO A 33 1.73 40.32 -38.76
N SER A 34 2.20 40.83 -37.61
CA SER A 34 1.47 40.86 -36.33
C SER A 34 0.32 41.88 -36.26
N SER A 35 0.00 42.57 -37.36
CA SER A 35 -0.80 43.79 -37.36
C SER A 35 -2.31 43.62 -37.49
N GLN A 36 -2.84 42.39 -37.65
CA GLN A 36 -4.28 42.21 -37.95
C GLN A 36 -5.07 41.31 -36.98
N ASN A 37 -4.45 40.52 -36.09
CA ASN A 37 -5.21 39.61 -35.20
C ASN A 37 -4.67 39.58 -33.75
N SER A 38 -5.48 40.02 -32.79
CA SER A 38 -5.10 40.16 -31.37
C SER A 38 -4.90 38.82 -30.65
N SER A 39 -5.55 37.76 -31.12
CA SER A 39 -5.38 36.41 -30.58
C SER A 39 -4.05 35.79 -31.03
N PHE A 40 -3.59 36.07 -32.25
CA PHE A 40 -2.30 35.60 -32.75
C PHE A 40 -1.13 36.26 -32.01
N SER A 41 -1.22 37.57 -31.72
CA SER A 41 -0.18 38.26 -30.94
C SER A 41 -0.09 37.71 -29.52
N LYS A 42 -1.22 37.34 -28.90
CA LYS A 42 -1.25 36.65 -27.61
C LYS A 42 -0.59 35.27 -27.69
N PHE A 43 -0.93 34.44 -28.68
CA PHE A 43 -0.28 33.14 -28.91
C PHE A 43 1.23 33.27 -29.10
N HIS A 44 1.67 34.21 -29.93
CA HIS A 44 3.08 34.49 -30.19
C HIS A 44 3.84 34.93 -28.93
N ASN A 45 3.23 35.79 -28.10
CA ASN A 45 3.86 36.24 -26.85
C ASN A 45 4.00 35.10 -25.84
N GLU A 46 2.95 34.28 -25.66
CA GLU A 46 3.00 33.12 -24.76
C GLU A 46 4.03 32.08 -25.23
N PHE A 47 4.20 31.90 -26.54
CA PHE A 47 5.26 31.05 -27.11
C PHE A 47 6.66 31.62 -26.87
N ARG A 48 6.86 32.93 -27.07
CA ARG A 48 8.16 33.58 -26.81
C ARG A 48 8.55 33.49 -25.34
N GLU A 49 7.58 33.66 -24.44
CA GLU A 49 7.77 33.45 -23.00
C GLU A 49 8.12 31.99 -22.71
N LEU A 50 7.44 31.02 -23.34
CA LEU A 50 7.79 29.60 -23.18
C LEU A 50 9.24 29.29 -23.60
N VAL A 51 9.71 29.89 -24.69
CA VAL A 51 11.09 29.72 -25.20
C VAL A 51 12.13 30.37 -24.28
N SER A 52 11.81 31.47 -23.61
CA SER A 52 12.75 32.15 -22.71
C SER A 52 12.98 31.41 -21.38
N LEU A 53 12.10 30.48 -21.03
CA LEU A 53 12.19 29.70 -19.79
C LEU A 53 13.27 28.62 -19.89
N ASN A 54 14.13 28.56 -18.88
CA ASN A 54 15.32 27.70 -18.82
C ASN A 54 15.16 26.45 -17.93
N SER A 55 13.94 26.13 -17.48
CA SER A 55 13.66 24.93 -16.69
C SER A 55 12.33 24.29 -17.06
N ILE A 56 12.26 22.95 -17.05
CA ILE A 56 11.01 22.21 -17.28
C ILE A 56 9.93 22.63 -16.27
N TYR A 57 10.27 22.90 -15.01
CA TYR A 57 9.28 23.31 -14.01
C TYR A 57 8.56 24.61 -14.41
N ALA A 58 9.31 25.60 -14.88
CA ALA A 58 8.73 26.84 -15.38
C ALA A 58 7.94 26.60 -16.67
N GLN A 59 8.49 25.85 -17.61
CA GLN A 59 7.84 25.53 -18.89
C GLN A 59 6.52 24.78 -18.70
N VAL A 60 6.43 23.81 -17.78
CA VAL A 60 5.20 23.05 -17.46
C VAL A 60 4.13 23.95 -16.83
N ASN A 61 4.52 24.85 -15.93
CA ASN A 61 3.58 25.83 -15.35
C ASN A 61 3.04 26.78 -16.42
N HIS A 62 3.90 27.22 -17.35
CA HIS A 62 3.54 28.13 -18.44
C HIS A 62 2.78 27.46 -19.58
N ALA A 63 2.97 26.16 -19.80
CA ALA A 63 2.31 25.38 -20.85
C ALA A 63 0.77 25.52 -20.85
N LYS A 64 0.15 25.78 -19.69
CA LYS A 64 -1.30 26.03 -19.56
C LYS A 64 -1.74 27.33 -20.22
N LYS A 65 -0.95 28.40 -20.09
CA LYS A 65 -1.25 29.68 -20.72
C LYS A 65 -1.04 29.58 -22.23
N PHE A 66 0.06 28.96 -22.66
CA PHE A 66 0.33 28.67 -24.07
C PHE A 66 -0.76 27.80 -24.72
N ALA A 67 -1.21 26.74 -24.04
CA ALA A 67 -2.32 25.91 -24.53
C ALA A 67 -3.66 26.67 -24.59
N SER A 68 -3.90 27.59 -23.66
CA SER A 68 -5.13 28.39 -23.65
C SER A 68 -5.12 29.44 -24.76
N SER A 69 -3.99 30.11 -25.01
CA SER A 69 -3.86 31.07 -26.11
C SER A 69 -4.02 30.41 -27.48
N PHE A 70 -3.61 29.14 -27.63
CA PHE A 70 -3.86 28.35 -28.83
C PHE A 70 -5.37 28.07 -29.07
N ILE A 71 -6.11 27.68 -28.02
CA ILE A 71 -7.56 27.47 -28.14
C ILE A 71 -8.29 28.78 -28.45
N GLU A 72 -7.88 29.90 -27.83
CA GLU A 72 -8.44 31.21 -28.11
C GLU A 72 -8.18 31.63 -29.57
N LEU A 73 -6.97 31.38 -30.09
CA LEU A 73 -6.61 31.61 -31.49
C LEU A 73 -7.56 30.85 -32.42
N LEU A 74 -7.71 29.53 -32.21
CA LEU A 74 -8.63 28.69 -32.99
C LEU A 74 -10.09 29.17 -32.88
N SER A 75 -10.55 29.56 -31.69
CA SER A 75 -11.94 29.99 -31.46
C SER A 75 -12.28 31.32 -32.14
N SER A 76 -11.29 32.21 -32.30
CA SER A 76 -11.44 33.57 -32.85
C SER A 76 -11.22 33.65 -34.37
N ALA A 77 -10.66 32.62 -35.00
CA ALA A 77 -10.25 32.64 -36.40
C ALA A 77 -11.41 32.36 -37.37
N ASN A 78 -11.41 33.07 -38.51
CA ASN A 78 -12.28 32.77 -39.64
C ASN A 78 -11.57 31.80 -40.59
N ALA A 79 -12.14 30.59 -40.76
CA ALA A 79 -11.50 29.47 -41.45
C ALA A 79 -11.01 29.75 -42.89
N ALA A 80 -11.60 30.72 -43.60
CA ALA A 80 -11.26 31.05 -44.98
C ALA A 80 -10.29 32.24 -45.16
N ALA A 81 -10.13 33.10 -44.14
CA ALA A 81 -9.30 34.31 -44.23
C ALA A 81 -7.93 34.16 -43.57
N ASP A 82 -7.84 33.31 -42.53
CA ASP A 82 -6.65 33.15 -41.69
C ASP A 82 -5.94 31.79 -41.89
N GLU A 83 -6.25 31.05 -42.96
CA GLU A 83 -5.83 29.65 -43.15
C GLU A 83 -4.31 29.45 -43.03
N TRP A 84 -3.51 30.31 -43.67
CA TRP A 84 -2.05 30.24 -43.61
C TRP A 84 -1.50 30.50 -42.19
N VAL A 85 -2.03 31.52 -41.49
CA VAL A 85 -1.61 31.86 -40.12
C VAL A 85 -1.96 30.72 -39.16
N LEU A 86 -3.17 30.16 -39.32
CA LEU A 86 -3.66 29.07 -38.49
C LEU A 86 -2.89 27.77 -38.73
N SER A 87 -2.54 27.47 -39.98
CA SER A 87 -1.69 26.33 -40.34
C SER A 87 -0.30 26.45 -39.70
N LYS A 88 0.36 27.61 -39.80
CA LYS A 88 1.67 27.84 -39.20
C LYS A 88 1.64 27.76 -37.67
N ALA A 89 0.63 28.37 -37.04
CA ALA A 89 0.46 28.33 -35.58
C ALA A 89 0.15 26.91 -35.07
N THR A 90 -0.69 26.16 -35.79
CA THR A 90 -1.02 24.76 -35.48
C THR A 90 0.20 23.87 -35.62
N ARG A 91 0.98 24.02 -36.70
CA ARG A 91 2.25 23.29 -36.87
C ARG A 91 3.21 23.56 -35.71
N VAL A 92 3.45 24.83 -35.35
CA VAL A 92 4.37 25.16 -34.24
C VAL A 92 3.86 24.63 -32.91
N TYR A 93 2.55 24.73 -32.64
CA TYR A 93 1.96 24.18 -31.43
C TYR A 93 2.20 22.67 -31.29
N LEU A 94 2.00 21.93 -32.39
CA LEU A 94 2.21 20.48 -32.41
C LEU A 94 3.69 20.10 -32.35
N GLU A 95 4.54 20.84 -33.07
CA GLU A 95 5.98 20.58 -33.16
C GLU A 95 6.69 20.66 -31.80
N VAL A 96 6.20 21.46 -30.84
CA VAL A 96 6.70 21.49 -29.45
C VAL A 96 6.75 20.08 -28.83
N MET A 97 5.79 19.21 -29.16
CA MET A 97 5.76 17.84 -28.63
C MET A 97 6.88 16.96 -29.21
N PHE A 98 7.38 17.24 -30.42
CA PHE A 98 8.42 16.45 -31.07
C PHE A 98 9.84 16.80 -30.58
N LEU A 99 10.01 17.90 -29.84
CA LEU A 99 11.30 18.37 -29.34
C LEU A 99 11.86 17.52 -28.19
N GLU A 100 13.17 17.54 -27.97
CA GLU A 100 13.78 16.86 -26.83
C GLU A 100 13.25 17.41 -25.49
N ASN A 101 13.11 16.52 -24.49
CA ASN A 101 12.60 16.84 -23.15
C ASN A 101 11.16 17.40 -23.06
N SER A 102 10.37 17.38 -24.14
CA SER A 102 8.99 17.92 -24.20
C SER A 102 7.93 17.10 -23.44
N LEU A 103 8.19 15.82 -23.14
CA LEU A 103 7.22 14.88 -22.55
C LEU A 103 6.44 15.42 -21.35
N PRO A 104 7.04 16.12 -20.37
CA PRO A 104 6.31 16.65 -19.20
C PRO A 104 5.20 17.64 -19.57
N MET A 105 5.27 18.25 -20.76
CA MET A 105 4.27 19.19 -21.27
C MET A 105 3.16 18.51 -22.09
N HIS A 106 3.38 17.27 -22.57
CA HIS A 106 2.46 16.59 -23.48
C HIS A 106 1.04 16.52 -22.92
N ARG A 107 0.86 16.13 -21.65
CA ARG A 107 -0.47 16.03 -21.04
C ARG A 107 -1.26 17.34 -21.16
N THR A 108 -0.62 18.48 -20.95
CA THR A 108 -1.26 19.80 -21.03
C THR A 108 -1.61 20.16 -22.48
N LEU A 109 -0.65 19.94 -23.41
CA LEU A 109 -0.83 20.28 -24.83
C LEU A 109 -1.87 19.39 -25.51
N VAL A 110 -1.76 18.08 -25.33
CA VAL A 110 -2.68 17.06 -25.85
C VAL A 110 -4.11 17.26 -25.30
N SER A 111 -4.25 17.68 -24.03
CA SER A 111 -5.57 17.98 -23.45
C SER A 111 -6.28 19.18 -24.08
N ALA A 112 -5.54 20.13 -24.66
CA ALA A 112 -6.11 21.27 -25.36
C ALA A 112 -6.68 20.86 -26.72
N LEU A 113 -5.97 20.01 -27.45
CA LEU A 113 -6.43 19.45 -28.74
C LEU A 113 -7.75 18.70 -28.60
N ALA A 114 -7.95 17.98 -27.49
CA ALA A 114 -9.18 17.24 -27.22
C ALA A 114 -10.45 18.12 -27.09
N LYS A 115 -10.31 19.44 -26.93
CA LYS A 115 -11.43 20.38 -26.85
C LYS A 115 -11.85 20.93 -28.21
N GLU A 116 -11.02 20.77 -29.25
CA GLU A 116 -11.26 21.36 -30.56
C GLU A 116 -12.07 20.42 -31.48
N ARG A 117 -13.01 20.99 -32.22
CA ARG A 117 -13.87 20.25 -33.16
C ARG A 117 -13.92 20.85 -34.56
N LYS A 118 -13.67 22.15 -34.72
CA LYS A 118 -13.79 22.86 -36.00
C LYS A 118 -12.58 22.66 -36.89
N PHE A 119 -11.38 22.62 -36.32
CA PHE A 119 -10.11 22.57 -37.05
C PHE A 119 -9.42 21.19 -37.03
N GLN A 120 -10.19 20.11 -36.84
CA GLN A 120 -9.63 18.76 -36.75
C GLN A 120 -8.87 18.35 -38.00
N ALA A 121 -9.37 18.68 -39.20
CA ALA A 121 -8.69 18.37 -40.46
C ALA A 121 -7.32 19.05 -40.60
N LEU A 122 -7.20 20.32 -40.14
CA LEU A 122 -5.94 21.07 -40.12
C LEU A 122 -4.94 20.47 -39.11
N ILE A 123 -5.42 20.11 -37.92
CA ILE A 123 -4.58 19.46 -36.89
C ILE A 123 -4.09 18.10 -37.42
N VAL A 124 -4.96 17.34 -38.08
CA VAL A 124 -4.64 16.05 -38.73
C VAL A 124 -3.56 16.20 -39.79
N SER A 125 -3.68 17.17 -40.71
CA SER A 125 -2.69 17.38 -41.76
C SER A 125 -1.34 17.81 -41.19
N CYS A 126 -1.32 18.82 -40.31
CA CYS A 126 -0.08 19.27 -39.66
C CYS A 126 0.58 18.16 -38.82
N PHE A 127 -0.22 17.32 -38.14
CA PHE A 127 0.31 16.20 -37.36
C PHE A 127 0.96 15.14 -38.24
N ARG A 128 0.35 14.81 -39.40
CA ARG A 128 0.91 13.89 -40.39
C ARG A 128 2.23 14.42 -40.94
N ASP A 129 2.27 15.68 -41.38
CA ASP A 129 3.49 16.31 -41.91
C ASP A 129 4.65 16.29 -40.90
N LEU A 130 4.36 16.48 -39.61
CA LEU A 130 5.36 16.42 -38.54
C LEU A 130 5.82 14.99 -38.28
N CYS A 131 4.93 13.99 -38.37
CA CYS A 131 5.34 12.60 -38.31
C CYS A 131 6.30 12.29 -39.46
N ASP A 132 5.98 12.70 -40.69
CA ASP A 132 6.83 12.48 -41.87
C ASP A 132 8.20 13.17 -41.73
N GLU A 133 8.26 14.41 -41.22
CA GLU A 133 9.52 15.14 -41.02
C GLU A 133 10.41 14.51 -39.93
N TYR A 134 9.83 14.05 -38.82
CA TYR A 134 10.59 13.52 -37.67
C TYR A 134 10.75 11.99 -37.69
N GLY A 135 10.06 11.27 -38.58
CA GLY A 135 9.95 9.80 -38.58
C GLY A 135 10.95 9.02 -39.41
N GLY A 136 11.87 9.70 -40.10
CA GLY A 136 13.10 9.09 -40.63
C GLY A 136 12.95 8.02 -41.74
N GLY A 137 11.80 7.95 -42.43
CA GLY A 137 11.50 6.86 -43.38
C GLY A 137 11.51 7.20 -44.88
N GLY A 138 11.84 8.43 -45.30
CA GLY A 138 11.77 8.84 -46.71
C GLY A 138 12.93 9.74 -47.12
N GLY A 139 13.59 9.40 -48.23
CA GLY A 139 14.70 10.17 -48.80
C GLY A 139 14.33 11.64 -49.02
N GLY A 140 14.86 12.52 -48.17
CA GLY A 140 14.56 13.94 -48.23
C GLY A 140 15.03 14.73 -47.01
N GLY A 141 16.35 14.80 -46.82
CA GLY A 141 17.01 15.94 -46.16
C GLY A 141 16.71 16.21 -44.68
N ARG A 142 17.39 15.47 -43.78
CA ARG A 142 18.03 15.94 -42.51
C ARG A 142 18.63 14.76 -41.72
N ALA A 143 19.29 13.84 -42.42
CA ALA A 143 19.93 12.66 -41.85
C ALA A 143 21.28 12.95 -41.13
N SER A 144 21.50 14.16 -40.61
CA SER A 144 22.80 14.57 -40.05
C SER A 144 22.84 14.78 -38.54
N ASP A 145 21.71 14.74 -37.82
CA ASP A 145 21.72 14.90 -36.35
C ASP A 145 21.52 13.54 -35.67
N GLN A 146 22.63 12.91 -35.28
CA GLN A 146 22.69 11.64 -34.51
C GLN A 146 21.94 11.66 -33.15
N ASN A 147 21.31 12.77 -32.77
CA ASN A 147 20.77 13.01 -31.43
C ASN A 147 19.23 12.89 -31.31
N LYS A 148 18.47 12.92 -32.40
CA LYS A 148 16.99 12.91 -32.32
C LYS A 148 16.45 11.48 -32.35
N ARG A 149 16.26 10.88 -31.17
CA ARG A 149 15.69 9.53 -31.01
C ARG A 149 14.29 9.58 -30.41
N PHE A 150 13.41 8.67 -30.84
CA PHE A 150 12.08 8.47 -30.27
C PHE A 150 11.16 9.71 -30.35
N CYS A 151 11.43 10.60 -31.31
CA CYS A 151 10.72 11.88 -31.43
C CYS A 151 9.24 11.65 -31.76
N VAL A 152 8.96 10.74 -32.69
CA VAL A 152 7.59 10.47 -33.17
C VAL A 152 6.88 9.50 -32.23
N SER A 153 7.53 8.40 -31.88
CA SER A 153 6.96 7.33 -31.04
C SER A 153 6.47 7.83 -29.68
N ARG A 154 7.19 8.76 -29.06
CA ARG A 154 6.79 9.39 -27.79
C ARG A 154 5.55 10.27 -27.91
N VAL A 155 5.44 11.05 -28.99
CA VAL A 155 4.26 11.90 -29.26
C VAL A 155 3.05 11.01 -29.56
N VAL A 156 3.23 10.01 -30.42
CA VAL A 156 2.18 9.04 -30.76
C VAL A 156 1.67 8.32 -29.52
N LEU A 157 2.56 7.83 -28.64
CA LEU A 157 2.16 7.20 -27.39
C LEU A 157 1.34 8.15 -26.50
N SER A 158 1.73 9.43 -26.43
CA SER A 158 1.03 10.45 -25.65
C SER A 158 -0.37 10.72 -26.20
N VAL A 159 -0.54 10.76 -27.52
CA VAL A 159 -1.84 10.92 -28.18
C VAL A 159 -2.71 9.67 -27.99
N MET A 160 -2.16 8.46 -28.18
CA MET A 160 -2.88 7.19 -28.00
C MET A 160 -3.38 6.97 -26.57
N SER A 161 -2.71 7.58 -25.58
CA SER A 161 -3.08 7.49 -24.17
C SER A 161 -4.35 8.31 -23.81
N LEU A 162 -4.85 9.16 -24.71
CA LEU A 162 -6.02 10.01 -24.47
C LEU A 162 -7.19 9.65 -25.41
N PRO A 163 -8.25 8.96 -24.92
CA PRO A 163 -9.37 8.50 -25.76
C PRO A 163 -10.11 9.60 -26.53
N LYS A 164 -10.09 10.86 -26.04
CA LYS A 164 -10.78 12.00 -26.66
C LYS A 164 -10.16 12.46 -27.98
N LEU A 165 -8.97 11.98 -28.33
CA LEU A 165 -8.28 12.28 -29.58
C LEU A 165 -8.47 11.21 -30.65
N GLY A 166 -9.63 10.55 -30.63
CA GLY A 166 -9.98 9.51 -31.62
C GLY A 166 -9.81 9.96 -33.08
N TYR A 167 -10.00 11.24 -33.38
CA TYR A 167 -9.83 11.79 -34.75
C TYR A 167 -8.38 11.80 -35.26
N LEU A 168 -7.38 11.65 -34.38
CA LEU A 168 -5.97 11.50 -34.77
C LEU A 168 -5.56 10.03 -34.96
N MET A 169 -6.43 9.07 -34.61
CA MET A 169 -6.10 7.65 -34.69
C MET A 169 -5.90 7.17 -36.13
N ASP A 170 -6.67 7.70 -37.08
CA ASP A 170 -6.54 7.37 -38.51
C ASP A 170 -5.16 7.77 -39.04
N VAL A 171 -4.65 8.95 -38.63
CA VAL A 171 -3.29 9.40 -38.97
C VAL A 171 -2.24 8.52 -38.33
N ILE A 172 -2.42 8.13 -37.07
CA ILE A 172 -1.49 7.23 -36.37
C ILE A 172 -1.45 5.86 -37.06
N GLN A 173 -2.60 5.35 -37.51
CA GLN A 173 -2.68 4.10 -38.25
C GLN A 173 -1.97 4.20 -39.61
N ASP A 174 -2.07 5.33 -40.30
CA ASP A 174 -1.35 5.56 -41.55
C ASP A 174 0.16 5.73 -41.37
N CYS A 175 0.58 6.42 -40.31
CA CYS A 175 1.99 6.62 -39.99
C CYS A 175 2.61 5.42 -39.25
N ALA A 176 1.86 4.37 -38.92
CA ALA A 176 2.28 3.29 -38.02
C ALA A 176 3.65 2.66 -38.37
N VAL A 177 3.91 2.43 -39.66
CA VAL A 177 5.20 1.88 -40.14
C VAL A 177 6.33 2.87 -39.91
N LEU A 178 6.11 4.16 -40.18
CA LEU A 178 7.08 5.22 -39.95
C LEU A 178 7.38 5.41 -38.45
N VAL A 179 6.36 5.32 -37.59
CA VAL A 179 6.56 5.36 -36.13
C VAL A 179 7.38 4.15 -35.67
N ALA A 180 7.15 2.97 -36.25
CA ALA A 180 7.95 1.79 -35.96
C ALA A 180 9.42 1.96 -36.39
N TRP A 181 9.70 2.63 -37.51
CA TRP A 181 11.07 2.99 -37.90
C TRP A 181 11.77 3.87 -36.87
N ASP A 182 11.12 4.92 -36.35
CA ASP A 182 11.65 5.76 -35.26
C ASP A 182 12.00 4.93 -34.02
N VAL A 183 11.13 3.98 -33.63
CA VAL A 183 11.41 3.08 -32.49
C VAL A 183 12.60 2.18 -32.76
N VAL A 184 12.62 1.50 -33.91
CA VAL A 184 13.64 0.51 -34.25
C VAL A 184 15.01 1.16 -34.38
N LEU A 185 15.12 2.28 -35.11
CA LEU A 185 16.38 2.99 -35.28
C LEU A 185 16.89 3.55 -33.95
N GLY A 186 15.98 4.12 -33.13
CA GLY A 186 16.32 4.62 -31.80
C GLY A 186 16.83 3.53 -30.86
N LEU A 187 16.14 2.39 -30.79
CA LEU A 187 16.54 1.25 -29.95
C LEU A 187 17.83 0.62 -30.45
N ASN A 188 17.99 0.45 -31.76
CA ASN A 188 19.21 -0.11 -32.35
C ASN A 188 20.43 0.77 -32.03
N GLY A 189 20.28 2.10 -32.11
CA GLY A 189 21.32 3.04 -31.67
C GLY A 189 21.73 2.84 -30.21
N VAL A 190 20.76 2.67 -29.30
CA VAL A 190 21.05 2.41 -27.88
C VAL A 190 21.69 1.03 -27.68
N VAL A 191 21.26 0.00 -28.40
CA VAL A 191 21.88 -1.33 -28.34
C VAL A 191 23.35 -1.25 -28.77
N LEU A 192 23.66 -0.59 -29.88
CA LEU A 192 25.04 -0.40 -30.37
C LEU A 192 25.91 0.35 -29.34
N GLU A 193 25.40 1.44 -28.76
CA GLU A 193 26.09 2.17 -27.68
C GLU A 193 26.41 1.26 -26.48
N THR A 194 25.48 0.40 -26.09
CA THR A 194 25.70 -0.53 -24.96
C THR A 194 26.73 -1.61 -25.29
N GLN A 195 26.82 -2.05 -26.55
CA GLN A 195 27.85 -2.98 -27.00
C GLN A 195 29.25 -2.35 -26.96
N GLU A 196 29.34 -1.04 -27.23
CA GLU A 196 30.56 -0.23 -27.04
C GLU A 196 30.88 0.09 -25.56
N ARG A 197 30.19 -0.57 -24.61
CA ARG A 197 30.30 -0.39 -23.15
C ARG A 197 29.85 0.98 -22.64
N ALA A 198 29.09 1.75 -23.42
CA ALA A 198 28.43 2.93 -22.90
C ALA A 198 27.36 2.55 -21.86
N ARG A 199 27.11 3.45 -20.91
CA ARG A 199 26.03 3.31 -19.91
C ARG A 199 24.94 4.34 -20.23
N PRO A 200 23.84 3.95 -20.87
CA PRO A 200 22.77 4.88 -21.19
C PRO A 200 22.20 5.50 -19.91
N SER A 201 21.82 6.77 -19.99
CA SER A 201 21.25 7.48 -18.84
C SER A 201 19.86 6.91 -18.46
N PRO A 202 19.39 7.13 -17.22
CA PRO A 202 18.03 6.74 -16.83
C PRO A 202 16.93 7.34 -17.73
N ILE A 203 17.16 8.55 -18.28
CA ILE A 203 16.22 9.21 -19.19
C ILE A 203 16.11 8.42 -20.51
N VAL A 204 17.24 7.96 -21.04
CA VAL A 204 17.27 7.14 -22.26
C VAL A 204 16.57 5.80 -22.01
N MET A 205 16.75 5.20 -20.83
CA MET A 205 16.06 3.95 -20.46
C MET A 205 14.54 4.12 -20.38
N GLU A 206 14.06 5.23 -19.81
CA GLU A 206 12.63 5.55 -19.82
C GLU A 206 12.10 5.76 -21.25
N GLN A 207 12.84 6.46 -22.10
CA GLN A 207 12.49 6.63 -23.52
C GLN A 207 12.43 5.29 -24.26
N CYS A 208 13.38 4.37 -24.00
CA CYS A 208 13.36 3.02 -24.57
C CYS A 208 12.12 2.25 -24.13
N GLN A 209 11.76 2.31 -22.84
CA GLN A 209 10.55 1.67 -22.32
C GLN A 209 9.27 2.23 -22.98
N GLU A 210 9.18 3.56 -23.12
CA GLU A 210 8.06 4.23 -23.78
C GLU A 210 7.98 3.84 -25.27
N ALA A 211 9.11 3.84 -25.97
CA ALA A 211 9.20 3.45 -27.37
C ALA A 211 8.77 1.99 -27.59
N LEU A 212 9.23 1.06 -26.74
CA LEU A 212 8.81 -0.35 -26.75
C LEU A 212 7.31 -0.50 -26.47
N SER A 213 6.77 0.29 -25.54
CA SER A 213 5.34 0.31 -25.24
C SER A 213 4.52 0.84 -26.42
N CYS A 214 5.01 1.89 -27.10
CA CYS A 214 4.43 2.43 -28.33
C CYS A 214 4.39 1.38 -29.43
N LEU A 215 5.52 0.69 -29.66
CA LEU A 215 5.62 -0.40 -30.62
C LEU A 215 4.62 -1.53 -30.33
N TYR A 216 4.50 -1.95 -29.07
CA TYR A 216 3.48 -2.91 -28.64
C TYR A 216 2.05 -2.45 -29.02
N TYR A 217 1.69 -1.20 -28.70
CA TYR A 217 0.36 -0.67 -29.03
C TYR A 217 0.12 -0.60 -30.55
N LEU A 218 1.12 -0.23 -31.34
CA LEU A 218 1.02 -0.19 -32.80
C LEU A 218 0.79 -1.58 -33.40
N LEU A 219 1.55 -2.58 -32.94
CA LEU A 219 1.42 -3.97 -33.38
C LEU A 219 0.04 -4.54 -33.02
N GLN A 220 -0.50 -4.19 -31.85
CA GLN A 220 -1.81 -4.67 -31.41
C GLN A 220 -2.99 -3.97 -32.11
N ARG A 221 -2.91 -2.66 -32.36
CA ARG A 221 -4.02 -1.89 -32.95
C ARG A 221 -4.00 -1.83 -34.47
N CYS A 222 -2.83 -1.89 -35.09
CA CYS A 222 -2.67 -1.73 -36.54
C CYS A 222 -1.98 -2.94 -37.18
N PRO A 223 -2.36 -4.20 -36.86
CA PRO A 223 -1.63 -5.39 -37.33
C PRO A 223 -1.58 -5.49 -38.85
N ASP A 224 -2.63 -5.05 -39.55
CA ASP A 224 -2.74 -5.17 -41.01
C ASP A 224 -1.74 -4.30 -41.76
N LYS A 225 -1.23 -3.22 -41.15
CA LYS A 225 -0.17 -2.38 -41.74
C LYS A 225 1.19 -3.06 -41.73
N PHE A 226 1.36 -4.10 -40.90
CA PHE A 226 2.60 -4.84 -40.74
C PHE A 226 2.56 -6.23 -41.43
N LYS A 227 1.36 -6.73 -41.77
CA LYS A 227 1.18 -7.96 -42.56
C LYS A 227 1.64 -7.75 -44.01
N GLY A 228 2.42 -8.69 -44.55
CA GLY A 228 2.85 -8.68 -45.95
C GLY A 228 4.11 -7.86 -46.27
N LEU A 229 4.73 -7.22 -45.25
CA LEU A 229 6.06 -6.60 -45.37
C LEU A 229 7.20 -7.62 -45.17
N SER A 230 6.89 -8.88 -44.92
CA SER A 230 7.86 -9.98 -44.81
C SER A 230 8.43 -10.35 -46.19
N GLY A 231 9.75 -10.27 -46.35
CA GLY A 231 10.45 -10.67 -47.58
C GLY A 231 10.81 -9.55 -48.58
N GLN A 232 10.51 -8.29 -48.27
CA GLN A 232 11.08 -7.15 -49.01
C GLN A 232 12.53 -6.88 -48.54
N LYS A 233 13.42 -6.42 -49.42
CA LYS A 233 14.75 -5.90 -49.00
C LYS A 233 14.49 -4.79 -47.99
N GLU A 234 14.98 -4.96 -46.75
CA GLU A 234 14.75 -4.06 -45.60
C GLU A 234 13.33 -4.13 -45.00
N SER A 235 12.85 -5.34 -44.67
CA SER A 235 11.59 -5.51 -43.93
C SER A 235 11.67 -4.88 -42.54
N ILE A 236 10.83 -3.88 -42.27
CA ILE A 236 10.67 -3.29 -40.93
C ILE A 236 10.36 -4.33 -39.86
N MET A 237 9.58 -5.38 -40.20
CA MET A 237 9.24 -6.45 -39.26
C MET A 237 10.48 -7.25 -38.87
N GLU A 238 11.39 -7.50 -39.80
CA GLU A 238 12.67 -8.15 -39.49
C GLU A 238 13.50 -7.32 -38.52
N MET A 239 13.59 -6.01 -38.76
CA MET A 239 14.31 -5.11 -37.86
C MET A 239 13.65 -5.01 -36.47
N ILE A 240 12.32 -5.08 -36.40
CA ILE A 240 11.58 -5.16 -35.13
C ILE A 240 12.01 -6.42 -34.36
N PHE A 241 12.02 -7.60 -34.98
CA PHE A 241 12.47 -8.83 -34.31
C PHE A 241 13.92 -8.74 -33.84
N VAL A 242 14.81 -8.26 -34.71
CA VAL A 242 16.24 -8.08 -34.39
C VAL A 242 16.44 -7.16 -33.19
N VAL A 243 15.77 -6.00 -33.15
CA VAL A 243 15.96 -5.04 -32.06
C VAL A 243 15.35 -5.52 -30.75
N LEU A 244 14.20 -6.21 -30.79
CA LEU A 244 13.55 -6.76 -29.59
C LEU A 244 14.38 -7.89 -28.96
N ILE A 245 14.88 -8.82 -29.77
CA ILE A 245 15.76 -9.89 -29.32
C ILE A 245 17.08 -9.31 -28.80
N SER A 246 17.69 -8.36 -29.53
CA SER A 246 18.92 -7.71 -29.09
C SER A 246 18.74 -6.96 -27.76
N THR A 247 17.59 -6.31 -27.58
CA THR A 247 17.22 -5.65 -26.31
C THR A 247 17.11 -6.66 -25.17
N LEU A 248 16.44 -7.79 -25.40
CA LEU A 248 16.25 -8.85 -24.39
C LEU A 248 17.57 -9.60 -24.06
N LYS A 249 18.49 -9.73 -25.01
CA LYS A 249 19.82 -10.32 -24.80
C LYS A 249 20.79 -9.38 -24.08
N SER A 250 20.65 -8.07 -24.28
CA SER A 250 21.52 -7.09 -23.63
C SER A 250 21.38 -7.17 -22.11
N THR A 251 22.48 -6.95 -21.39
CA THR A 251 22.50 -6.85 -19.93
C THR A 251 22.40 -5.39 -19.44
N ALA A 252 22.39 -4.42 -20.36
CA ALA A 252 22.47 -2.99 -20.05
C ALA A 252 21.11 -2.33 -19.84
N PHE A 253 20.03 -2.96 -20.29
CA PHE A 253 18.69 -2.39 -20.22
C PHE A 253 18.05 -2.59 -18.84
N SER A 254 17.09 -1.73 -18.52
CA SER A 254 16.33 -1.86 -17.27
C SER A 254 15.34 -3.02 -17.35
N ARG A 255 14.94 -3.55 -16.20
CA ARG A 255 13.87 -4.56 -16.09
C ARG A 255 12.59 -4.12 -16.83
N ASP A 256 12.21 -2.85 -16.71
CA ASP A 256 10.99 -2.35 -17.34
C ASP A 256 11.09 -2.31 -18.87
N CYS A 257 12.30 -2.10 -19.42
CA CYS A 257 12.57 -2.30 -20.84
C CYS A 257 12.44 -3.77 -21.24
N TYR A 258 13.01 -4.72 -20.47
CA TYR A 258 12.88 -6.15 -20.79
C TYR A 258 11.41 -6.60 -20.79
N VAL A 259 10.59 -6.14 -19.84
CA VAL A 259 9.16 -6.46 -19.81
C VAL A 259 8.45 -5.85 -21.02
N ALA A 260 8.70 -4.57 -21.34
CA ALA A 260 8.11 -3.92 -22.50
C ALA A 260 8.54 -4.61 -23.83
N ALA A 261 9.80 -5.02 -23.93
CA ALA A 261 10.32 -5.77 -25.07
C ALA A 261 9.70 -7.17 -25.18
N GLY A 262 9.53 -7.89 -24.07
CA GLY A 262 8.85 -9.19 -24.05
C GLY A 262 7.38 -9.09 -24.49
N VAL A 263 6.67 -8.06 -24.03
CA VAL A 263 5.28 -7.75 -24.44
C VAL A 263 5.23 -7.39 -25.94
N ALA A 264 6.12 -6.52 -26.41
CA ALA A 264 6.20 -6.14 -27.83
C ALA A 264 6.58 -7.33 -28.73
N LEU A 265 7.48 -8.22 -28.30
CA LEU A 265 7.84 -9.43 -29.03
C LEU A 265 6.65 -10.37 -29.21
N CYS A 266 5.85 -10.56 -28.16
CA CYS A 266 4.63 -11.35 -28.24
C CYS A 266 3.61 -10.74 -29.21
N ALA A 267 3.48 -9.40 -29.25
CA ALA A 267 2.61 -8.73 -30.21
C ALA A 267 3.15 -8.85 -31.65
N ALA A 268 4.47 -8.76 -31.86
CA ALA A 268 5.09 -8.97 -33.16
C ALA A 268 4.84 -10.40 -33.69
N LEU A 269 4.95 -11.40 -32.82
CA LEU A 269 4.59 -12.79 -33.15
C LEU A 269 3.11 -12.93 -33.52
N GLN A 270 2.19 -12.26 -32.81
CA GLN A 270 0.75 -12.26 -33.11
C GLN A 270 0.39 -11.59 -34.44
N VAL A 271 1.22 -10.67 -34.96
CA VAL A 271 1.04 -10.09 -36.29
C VAL A 271 1.39 -11.12 -37.38
N CYS A 272 2.43 -11.92 -37.15
CA CYS A 272 2.94 -12.91 -38.12
C CYS A 272 2.22 -14.26 -38.07
N LEU A 273 1.75 -14.68 -36.89
CA LEU A 273 1.25 -16.02 -36.62
C LEU A 273 -0.23 -16.00 -36.21
N GLY A 274 -1.00 -16.96 -36.71
CA GLY A 274 -2.36 -17.21 -36.21
C GLY A 274 -2.35 -17.70 -34.75
N PRO A 275 -3.48 -17.69 -34.02
CA PRO A 275 -3.54 -18.13 -32.62
C PRO A 275 -3.03 -19.56 -32.37
N GLN A 276 -3.31 -20.49 -33.29
CA GLN A 276 -2.85 -21.89 -33.22
C GLN A 276 -1.33 -21.99 -33.47
N GLU A 277 -0.84 -21.30 -34.49
CA GLU A 277 0.60 -21.23 -34.84
C GLU A 277 1.41 -20.59 -33.72
N LEU A 278 0.91 -19.51 -33.12
CA LEU A 278 1.49 -18.90 -31.94
C LEU A 278 1.52 -19.87 -30.75
N GLY A 279 0.44 -20.63 -30.55
CA GLY A 279 0.37 -21.67 -29.53
C GLY A 279 1.49 -22.71 -29.69
N LEU A 280 1.67 -23.24 -30.90
CA LEU A 280 2.76 -24.17 -31.23
C LEU A 280 4.14 -23.54 -31.03
N PHE A 281 4.33 -22.32 -31.53
CA PHE A 281 5.59 -21.60 -31.38
C PHE A 281 5.97 -21.40 -29.89
N LEU A 282 4.99 -21.06 -29.05
CA LEU A 282 5.23 -20.86 -27.61
C LEU A 282 5.47 -22.18 -26.88
N ILE A 283 4.60 -23.18 -27.07
CA ILE A 283 4.74 -24.45 -26.37
C ILE A 283 6.02 -25.15 -26.82
N GLU A 284 6.25 -25.33 -28.13
CA GLU A 284 7.36 -26.12 -28.63
C GLU A 284 8.67 -25.31 -28.72
N GLY A 285 8.56 -24.07 -29.19
CA GLY A 285 9.72 -23.22 -29.42
C GLY A 285 10.29 -22.53 -28.17
N ILE A 286 9.51 -22.34 -27.10
CA ILE A 286 9.96 -21.61 -25.90
C ILE A 286 9.99 -22.48 -24.63
N PHE A 287 8.99 -23.35 -24.44
CA PHE A 287 8.81 -24.09 -23.18
C PHE A 287 9.09 -25.60 -23.28
N TYR A 288 8.87 -26.25 -24.44
CA TYR A 288 8.93 -27.70 -24.64
C TYR A 288 9.67 -28.08 -25.92
N GLN A 289 10.89 -28.57 -25.83
CA GLN A 289 11.69 -28.96 -27.01
C GLN A 289 11.27 -30.28 -27.68
N LYS A 290 10.03 -30.74 -27.49
CA LYS A 290 9.50 -32.00 -28.05
C LYS A 290 8.24 -31.72 -28.87
N THR A 291 8.06 -32.50 -29.94
CA THR A 291 6.97 -32.34 -30.91
C THR A 291 5.60 -32.41 -30.24
N CYS A 292 4.81 -31.35 -30.39
CA CYS A 292 3.47 -31.24 -29.83
C CYS A 292 2.41 -31.22 -30.96
N SER A 293 1.29 -31.92 -30.76
CA SER A 293 0.18 -31.98 -31.74
C SER A 293 -1.12 -31.38 -31.18
N PHE A 294 -1.94 -30.75 -32.02
CA PHE A 294 -3.27 -30.25 -31.63
C PHE A 294 -4.35 -31.35 -31.62
N SER A 295 -4.09 -32.50 -32.21
CA SER A 295 -5.03 -33.61 -32.39
C SER A 295 -4.26 -34.93 -32.43
N SER A 296 -4.76 -35.96 -31.74
CA SER A 296 -4.18 -37.31 -31.67
C SER A 296 -4.00 -38.00 -33.04
N GLU A 297 -4.67 -37.54 -34.10
CA GLU A 297 -4.74 -38.24 -35.40
C GLU A 297 -3.78 -37.74 -36.50
N LYS A 298 -2.93 -36.74 -36.27
CA LYS A 298 -2.06 -36.19 -37.34
C LYS A 298 -0.63 -36.75 -37.29
N SER A 299 -0.07 -37.08 -38.45
CA SER A 299 1.27 -37.68 -38.59
C SER A 299 2.40 -36.69 -38.27
N LYS A 300 3.50 -37.17 -37.67
CA LYS A 300 4.69 -36.37 -37.25
C LYS A 300 5.27 -35.48 -38.35
N SER A 301 5.23 -35.90 -39.62
CA SER A 301 5.78 -35.15 -40.76
C SER A 301 5.03 -33.84 -41.05
N GLU A 302 3.70 -33.81 -40.88
CA GLU A 302 2.89 -32.60 -41.12
C GLU A 302 3.11 -31.52 -40.04
N PHE A 303 3.64 -31.90 -38.87
CA PHE A 303 3.87 -30.99 -37.74
C PHE A 303 5.25 -30.34 -37.73
N GLU A 304 6.29 -31.09 -38.09
CA GLU A 304 7.62 -30.51 -38.30
C GLU A 304 7.57 -29.50 -39.47
N ASP A 305 6.75 -29.79 -40.48
CA ASP A 305 6.36 -28.85 -41.52
C ASP A 305 5.61 -27.63 -40.94
N ALA A 306 4.71 -27.78 -39.96
CA ALA A 306 3.97 -26.68 -39.35
C ALA A 306 4.85 -25.74 -38.51
N LEU A 307 5.80 -26.27 -37.73
CA LEU A 307 6.77 -25.45 -36.99
C LEU A 307 7.73 -24.73 -37.95
N GLN A 308 8.20 -25.43 -38.99
CA GLN A 308 8.98 -24.81 -40.08
C GLN A 308 8.18 -23.73 -40.81
N VAL A 309 6.88 -23.91 -41.02
CA VAL A 309 5.99 -22.87 -41.56
C VAL A 309 5.91 -21.68 -40.60
N CYS A 310 5.83 -21.90 -39.28
CA CYS A 310 5.89 -20.81 -38.31
C CYS A 310 7.22 -20.04 -38.40
N PHE A 311 8.36 -20.74 -38.46
CA PHE A 311 9.67 -20.12 -38.61
C PHE A 311 9.84 -19.36 -39.93
N ARG A 312 9.29 -19.88 -41.04
CA ARG A 312 9.28 -19.17 -42.33
C ARG A 312 8.41 -17.92 -42.30
N LYS A 313 7.33 -17.91 -41.50
CA LYS A 313 6.44 -16.77 -41.33
C LYS A 313 7.01 -15.70 -40.39
N THR A 314 7.90 -16.06 -39.47
CA THR A 314 8.62 -15.10 -38.63
C THR A 314 9.78 -14.49 -39.40
N PRO A 315 9.74 -13.20 -39.75
CA PRO A 315 10.82 -12.54 -40.47
C PRO A 315 11.99 -12.31 -39.50
N PHE A 316 12.90 -13.27 -39.37
CA PHE A 316 14.12 -13.14 -38.60
C PHE A 316 15.24 -13.96 -39.26
N ASN A 317 16.39 -13.33 -39.50
CA ASN A 317 17.57 -13.99 -40.06
C ASN A 317 18.30 -14.80 -38.96
N GLY A 318 17.72 -15.94 -38.59
CA GLY A 318 18.22 -16.86 -37.57
C GLY A 318 17.11 -17.69 -36.93
N ASP A 319 17.45 -18.52 -35.95
CA ASP A 319 16.45 -19.22 -35.14
C ASP A 319 16.10 -18.39 -33.89
N VAL A 320 14.90 -17.80 -33.90
CA VAL A 320 14.36 -17.00 -32.79
C VAL A 320 14.30 -17.82 -31.50
N CYS A 321 13.97 -19.11 -31.58
CA CYS A 321 13.86 -19.98 -30.43
C CYS A 321 15.23 -20.20 -29.79
N SER A 322 16.25 -20.56 -30.57
CA SER A 322 17.63 -20.65 -30.07
C SER A 322 18.11 -19.36 -29.40
N GLU A 323 17.75 -18.20 -29.94
CA GLU A 323 18.10 -16.91 -29.33
C GLU A 323 17.41 -16.68 -27.97
N ILE A 324 16.13 -17.02 -27.86
CA ILE A 324 15.35 -16.93 -26.61
C ILE A 324 15.91 -17.86 -25.53
N HIS A 325 16.42 -19.04 -25.89
CA HIS A 325 17.04 -19.97 -24.94
C HIS A 325 18.34 -19.42 -24.34
N ASN A 326 19.03 -18.53 -25.06
CA ASN A 326 20.27 -17.89 -24.60
C ASN A 326 20.03 -16.62 -23.76
N PHE A 327 18.78 -16.31 -23.40
CA PHE A 327 18.46 -15.15 -22.57
C PHE A 327 18.98 -15.31 -21.14
N SER A 328 19.37 -14.19 -20.52
CA SER A 328 19.64 -14.16 -19.08
C SER A 328 18.40 -14.57 -18.29
N VAL A 329 18.59 -15.08 -17.07
CA VAL A 329 17.48 -15.50 -16.19
C VAL A 329 16.47 -14.35 -15.97
N LEU A 330 16.94 -13.11 -15.82
CA LEU A 330 16.08 -11.94 -15.68
C LEU A 330 15.29 -11.63 -16.96
N SER A 331 15.95 -11.69 -18.12
CA SER A 331 15.31 -11.46 -19.42
C SER A 331 14.26 -12.53 -19.71
N ARG A 332 14.55 -13.79 -19.38
CA ARG A 332 13.62 -14.92 -19.53
C ARG A 332 12.40 -14.77 -18.62
N LEU A 333 12.59 -14.35 -17.36
CA LEU A 333 11.49 -14.01 -16.46
C LEU A 333 10.63 -12.85 -17.01
N CYS A 334 11.26 -11.82 -17.58
CA CYS A 334 10.54 -10.68 -18.17
C CYS A 334 9.79 -11.07 -19.45
N LEU A 335 10.33 -11.99 -20.26
CA LEU A 335 9.64 -12.57 -21.40
C LEU A 335 8.39 -13.35 -20.97
N ILE A 336 8.50 -14.21 -19.94
CA ILE A 336 7.34 -14.92 -19.39
C ILE A 336 6.26 -13.96 -18.91
N ARG A 337 6.66 -12.88 -18.21
CA ARG A 337 5.73 -11.81 -17.83
C ARG A 337 5.07 -11.16 -19.06
N GLY A 338 5.84 -10.96 -20.14
CA GLY A 338 5.33 -10.47 -21.41
C GLY A 338 4.30 -11.40 -22.05
N ILE A 339 4.57 -12.70 -22.09
CA ILE A 339 3.65 -13.75 -22.58
C ILE A 339 2.34 -13.71 -21.78
N LEU A 340 2.41 -13.69 -20.45
CA LEU A 340 1.24 -13.62 -19.56
C LEU A 340 0.41 -12.32 -19.71
N THR A 341 1.00 -11.26 -20.27
CA THR A 341 0.34 -9.95 -20.44
C THR A 341 -0.26 -9.79 -21.84
N ALA A 342 0.44 -10.23 -22.88
CA ALA A 342 0.09 -9.97 -24.27
C ALA A 342 -0.65 -11.12 -24.96
N VAL A 343 -0.42 -12.38 -24.57
CA VAL A 343 -1.01 -13.54 -25.23
C VAL A 343 -2.42 -13.80 -24.68
N SER A 344 -3.36 -14.06 -25.59
CA SER A 344 -4.75 -14.31 -25.20
C SER A 344 -4.88 -15.58 -24.34
N ARG A 345 -5.82 -15.58 -23.40
CA ARG A 345 -6.08 -16.74 -22.53
C ARG A 345 -6.47 -17.99 -23.32
N ASN A 346 -7.11 -17.83 -24.48
CA ASN A 346 -7.46 -18.95 -25.36
C ASN A 346 -6.22 -19.69 -25.86
N VAL A 347 -5.15 -18.95 -26.20
CA VAL A 347 -3.88 -19.54 -26.63
C VAL A 347 -3.13 -20.14 -25.45
N LEU A 348 -3.10 -19.45 -24.29
CA LEU A 348 -2.42 -19.95 -23.09
C LEU A 348 -3.01 -21.26 -22.53
N ASN A 349 -4.32 -21.45 -22.69
CA ASN A 349 -5.05 -22.66 -22.28
C ASN A 349 -5.29 -23.65 -23.43
N ALA A 350 -4.71 -23.41 -24.62
CA ALA A 350 -4.83 -24.36 -25.72
C ALA A 350 -4.18 -25.70 -25.33
N ILE A 351 -4.86 -26.80 -25.68
CA ILE A 351 -4.43 -28.16 -25.36
C ILE A 351 -3.53 -28.68 -26.49
N PHE A 352 -2.39 -29.23 -26.09
CA PHE A 352 -1.41 -29.88 -26.95
C PHE A 352 -1.14 -31.29 -26.44
N PHE A 353 -1.04 -32.26 -27.34
CA PHE A 353 -0.74 -33.66 -27.04
C PHE A 353 0.72 -33.96 -27.39
N VAL A 354 1.44 -34.59 -26.47
CA VAL A 354 2.88 -34.88 -26.63
C VAL A 354 3.09 -36.37 -26.89
N SER A 355 3.73 -36.70 -28.00
CA SER A 355 4.13 -38.07 -28.34
C SER A 355 5.22 -38.58 -27.38
N LYS A 356 5.01 -39.77 -26.80
CA LYS A 356 5.85 -40.39 -25.74
C LYS A 356 7.17 -41.02 -26.21
N GLU A 357 7.64 -40.79 -27.43
CA GLU A 357 8.72 -41.61 -28.01
C GLU A 357 10.15 -41.41 -27.46
N ASP A 358 10.41 -40.48 -26.52
CA ASP A 358 11.74 -40.34 -25.89
C ASP A 358 11.67 -40.04 -24.38
N LEU A 359 10.76 -40.67 -23.64
CA LEU A 359 10.81 -40.66 -22.17
C LEU A 359 11.52 -41.94 -21.71
N SER A 360 12.83 -41.85 -21.48
CA SER A 360 13.56 -42.81 -20.65
C SER A 360 13.07 -42.72 -19.21
N ASN A 361 11.97 -43.42 -18.93
CA ASN A 361 11.75 -44.28 -17.76
C ASN A 361 10.28 -44.69 -17.70
N GLY A 362 10.08 -46.00 -17.59
CA GLY A 362 8.84 -46.69 -17.91
C GLY A 362 7.64 -46.33 -17.03
N SER A 363 6.52 -46.12 -17.72
CA SER A 363 5.22 -46.64 -17.28
C SER A 363 4.41 -47.01 -18.53
N GLU A 364 4.27 -48.31 -18.73
CA GLU A 364 3.39 -48.93 -19.72
C GLU A 364 1.94 -48.81 -19.21
N ASN A 365 1.24 -47.78 -19.67
CA ASN A 365 -0.19 -47.81 -19.99
C ASN A 365 -0.58 -46.44 -20.58
N GLY A 366 -1.40 -46.49 -21.64
CA GLY A 366 -1.64 -45.39 -22.57
C GLY A 366 -2.36 -44.20 -21.97
N ASP A 367 -1.86 -42.99 -22.29
CA ASP A 367 -2.64 -41.96 -23.01
C ASP A 367 -1.68 -40.82 -23.43
N ASP A 368 -2.00 -40.10 -24.50
CA ASP A 368 -1.31 -38.86 -24.86
C ASP A 368 -1.52 -37.83 -23.74
N SER A 369 -0.46 -37.41 -23.02
CA SER A 369 -0.64 -36.45 -21.92
C SER A 369 -0.95 -35.06 -22.49
N ALA A 370 -2.18 -34.58 -22.26
CA ALA A 370 -2.58 -33.22 -22.56
C ALA A 370 -1.70 -32.21 -21.80
N LYS A 371 -1.17 -31.21 -22.50
CA LYS A 371 -0.37 -30.12 -21.95
C LYS A 371 -0.86 -28.77 -22.44
N THR A 372 -0.65 -27.77 -21.61
CA THR A 372 -0.98 -26.37 -21.90
C THR A 372 0.24 -25.49 -21.62
N ILE A 373 0.29 -24.32 -22.25
CA ILE A 373 1.37 -23.35 -22.04
C ILE A 373 1.34 -22.83 -20.60
N LEU A 374 0.15 -22.52 -20.08
CA LEU A 374 -0.01 -21.90 -18.76
C LEU A 374 0.40 -22.84 -17.62
N TYR A 375 -0.13 -24.07 -17.60
CA TYR A 375 0.04 -25.00 -16.49
C TYR A 375 1.28 -25.88 -16.61
N ASN A 376 1.68 -26.27 -17.82
CA ASN A 376 2.81 -27.19 -18.01
C ASN A 376 4.10 -26.50 -18.47
N GLY A 377 4.02 -25.30 -19.02
CA GLY A 377 5.19 -24.50 -19.46
C GLY A 377 5.56 -23.41 -18.45
N ILE A 378 4.70 -22.40 -18.32
CA ILE A 378 4.97 -21.19 -17.54
C ILE A 378 5.03 -21.48 -16.03
N LEU A 379 4.00 -22.12 -15.46
CA LEU A 379 3.91 -22.34 -14.02
C LEU A 379 5.10 -23.13 -13.45
N PRO A 380 5.51 -24.29 -14.01
CA PRO A 380 6.63 -25.07 -13.47
C PRO A 380 7.96 -24.34 -13.53
N GLU A 381 8.18 -23.55 -14.59
CA GLU A 381 9.38 -22.74 -14.77
C GLU A 381 9.43 -21.59 -13.75
N LEU A 382 8.32 -20.87 -13.53
CA LEU A 382 8.23 -19.83 -12.50
C LEU A 382 8.45 -20.39 -11.09
N CYS A 383 7.91 -21.57 -10.80
CA CYS A 383 8.20 -22.25 -9.54
C CYS A 383 9.70 -22.54 -9.38
N SER A 384 10.41 -22.92 -10.45
CA SER A 384 11.86 -23.18 -10.39
C SER A 384 12.67 -21.93 -10.04
N TYR A 385 12.26 -20.76 -10.57
CA TYR A 385 12.86 -19.47 -10.25
C TYR A 385 12.59 -19.01 -8.81
N CYS A 386 11.42 -19.32 -8.28
CA CYS A 386 11.08 -18.99 -6.89
C CYS A 386 11.77 -19.93 -5.88
N GLU A 387 12.08 -21.16 -6.27
CA GLU A 387 12.80 -22.13 -5.44
C GLU A 387 14.30 -21.84 -5.36
N ASN A 388 14.89 -21.37 -6.45
CA ASN A 388 16.32 -21.07 -6.55
C ASN A 388 16.55 -19.62 -7.01
N PRO A 389 16.19 -18.61 -6.19
CA PRO A 389 16.35 -17.22 -6.58
C PRO A 389 17.84 -16.82 -6.58
N THR A 390 18.26 -16.06 -7.60
CA THR A 390 19.63 -15.53 -7.69
C THR A 390 19.96 -14.56 -6.54
N ASP A 391 19.00 -13.71 -6.17
CA ASP A 391 19.11 -12.75 -5.07
C ASP A 391 17.69 -12.38 -4.55
N SER A 392 17.63 -11.61 -3.45
CA SER A 392 16.36 -11.21 -2.83
C SER A 392 15.47 -10.31 -3.71
N HIS A 393 16.05 -9.49 -4.59
CA HIS A 393 15.29 -8.66 -5.51
C HIS A 393 14.74 -9.47 -6.68
N PHE A 394 15.52 -10.41 -7.21
CA PHE A 394 15.07 -11.38 -8.20
C PHE A 394 13.94 -12.24 -7.65
N ASN A 395 14.06 -12.72 -6.40
CA ASN A 395 13.00 -13.49 -5.73
C ASN A 395 11.66 -12.74 -5.70
N PHE A 396 11.67 -11.47 -5.28
CA PHE A 396 10.49 -10.61 -5.30
C PHE A 396 9.86 -10.51 -6.71
N HIS A 397 10.69 -10.41 -7.75
CA HIS A 397 10.21 -10.35 -9.13
C HIS A 397 9.67 -11.69 -9.63
N ALA A 398 10.33 -12.81 -9.31
CA ALA A 398 9.85 -14.15 -9.62
C ALA A 398 8.46 -14.38 -9.00
N LEU A 399 8.29 -14.03 -7.71
CA LEU A 399 7.01 -14.10 -7.01
C LEU A 399 5.96 -13.14 -7.60
N THR A 400 6.36 -11.97 -8.09
CA THR A 400 5.44 -11.04 -8.78
C THR A 400 4.93 -11.66 -10.08
N VAL A 401 5.79 -12.32 -10.86
CA VAL A 401 5.36 -12.99 -12.11
C VAL A 401 4.54 -14.24 -11.80
N LEU A 402 4.86 -14.98 -10.74
CA LEU A 402 4.05 -16.09 -10.25
C LEU A 402 2.65 -15.61 -9.83
N GLN A 403 2.54 -14.48 -9.15
CA GLN A 403 1.26 -13.84 -8.81
C GLN A 403 0.44 -13.50 -10.05
N ILE A 404 1.07 -12.95 -11.10
CA ILE A 404 0.40 -12.68 -12.39
C ILE A 404 -0.04 -13.99 -13.06
N CYS A 405 0.79 -15.04 -13.02
CA CYS A 405 0.46 -16.37 -13.54
C CYS A 405 -0.78 -16.96 -12.85
N LEU A 406 -0.80 -16.98 -11.52
CA LEU A 406 -1.96 -17.44 -10.74
C LEU A 406 -3.21 -16.58 -11.01
N GLN A 407 -3.05 -15.27 -11.20
CA GLN A 407 -4.17 -14.40 -11.60
C GLN A 407 -4.73 -14.79 -12.98
N GLN A 408 -3.87 -15.13 -13.95
CA GLN A 408 -4.31 -15.63 -15.26
C GLN A 408 -4.99 -17.01 -15.15
N ILE A 409 -4.49 -17.89 -14.29
CA ILE A 409 -5.12 -19.19 -14.00
C ILE A 409 -6.52 -18.98 -13.42
N LYS A 410 -6.65 -18.20 -12.33
CA LYS A 410 -7.94 -17.90 -11.69
C LYS A 410 -8.94 -17.31 -12.69
N THR A 411 -8.52 -16.33 -13.49
CA THR A 411 -9.40 -15.71 -14.50
C THR A 411 -9.74 -16.64 -15.66
N SER A 412 -8.87 -17.58 -16.02
CA SER A 412 -9.16 -18.60 -17.04
C SER A 412 -10.17 -19.63 -16.54
N ILE A 413 -10.08 -20.03 -15.26
CA ILE A 413 -11.07 -20.91 -14.61
C ILE A 413 -12.44 -20.22 -14.57
N LEU A 414 -12.50 -18.96 -14.10
CA LEU A 414 -13.76 -18.19 -14.04
C LEU A 414 -14.38 -17.93 -15.43
N ALA A 415 -13.56 -17.91 -16.49
CA ALA A 415 -14.02 -17.75 -17.87
C ALA A 415 -14.37 -19.10 -18.54
N ASN A 416 -14.34 -20.22 -17.81
CA ASN A 416 -14.57 -21.58 -18.33
C ASN A 416 -13.64 -21.96 -19.51
N LEU A 417 -12.42 -21.41 -19.54
CA LEU A 417 -11.42 -21.72 -20.57
C LEU A 417 -10.53 -22.91 -20.18
N THR A 418 -10.48 -23.25 -18.90
CA THR A 418 -9.76 -24.41 -18.39
C THR A 418 -10.61 -25.66 -18.63
N ASN A 419 -10.15 -26.57 -19.47
CA ASN A 419 -10.83 -27.84 -19.68
C ASN A 419 -10.56 -28.77 -18.49
N VAL A 420 -11.57 -28.99 -17.66
CA VAL A 420 -11.53 -29.94 -16.52
C VAL A 420 -12.13 -31.31 -16.92
N SER A 421 -12.55 -31.47 -18.20
CA SER A 421 -13.08 -32.74 -18.69
C SER A 421 -11.96 -33.63 -19.25
N PHE A 422 -11.95 -34.89 -18.79
CA PHE A 422 -11.01 -35.99 -19.06
C PHE A 422 -9.61 -35.84 -18.42
N ASP A 423 -9.33 -36.63 -17.36
CA ASP A 423 -8.04 -36.99 -16.72
C ASP A 423 -6.92 -35.94 -16.54
N TYR A 424 -7.15 -34.68 -16.89
CA TYR A 424 -6.20 -33.58 -16.82
C TYR A 424 -6.48 -32.73 -15.58
N ASP A 425 -5.66 -32.92 -14.54
CA ASP A 425 -5.62 -32.04 -13.38
C ASP A 425 -4.71 -30.83 -13.69
N PRO A 426 -5.24 -29.60 -13.84
CA PRO A 426 -4.44 -28.43 -14.16
C PRO A 426 -3.44 -28.05 -13.06
N ILE A 427 -3.73 -28.38 -11.79
CA ILE A 427 -2.79 -28.20 -10.67
C ILE A 427 -2.78 -29.49 -9.83
N PRO A 428 -1.94 -30.48 -10.22
CA PRO A 428 -1.76 -31.69 -9.45
C PRO A 428 -1.32 -31.40 -8.01
N GLU A 429 -1.58 -32.33 -7.09
CA GLU A 429 -1.21 -32.18 -5.68
C GLU A 429 0.29 -31.89 -5.49
N ASP A 430 1.16 -32.47 -6.33
CA ASP A 430 2.60 -32.19 -6.33
C ASP A 430 2.91 -30.72 -6.67
N MET A 431 2.17 -30.12 -7.61
CA MET A 431 2.32 -28.70 -7.95
C MET A 431 1.76 -27.82 -6.83
N GLY A 432 0.61 -28.16 -6.26
CA GLY A 432 0.02 -27.44 -5.14
C GLY A 432 0.94 -27.43 -3.90
N THR A 433 1.51 -28.58 -3.55
CA THR A 433 2.50 -28.69 -2.46
C THR A 433 3.78 -27.93 -2.76
N ARG A 434 4.24 -27.92 -4.02
CA ARG A 434 5.38 -27.11 -4.47
C ARG A 434 5.14 -25.61 -4.29
N ILE A 435 3.96 -25.11 -4.68
CA ILE A 435 3.56 -23.71 -4.48
C ILE A 435 3.49 -23.36 -2.99
N LEU A 436 2.87 -24.22 -2.18
CA LEU A 436 2.82 -24.02 -0.72
C LEU A 436 4.22 -23.97 -0.10
N ARG A 437 5.14 -24.85 -0.52
CA ARG A 437 6.54 -24.82 -0.07
C ARG A 437 7.23 -23.50 -0.41
N ILE A 438 7.01 -22.97 -1.62
CA ILE A 438 7.52 -21.65 -2.02
C ILE A 438 6.96 -20.57 -1.08
N ILE A 439 5.68 -20.61 -0.76
CA ILE A 439 5.04 -19.65 0.16
C ILE A 439 5.68 -19.75 1.55
N TRP A 440 5.80 -20.96 2.11
CA TRP A 440 6.39 -21.22 3.43
C TRP A 440 7.82 -20.71 3.56
N ASN A 441 8.65 -20.94 2.54
CA ASN A 441 10.04 -20.49 2.52
C ASN A 441 10.18 -18.96 2.51
N ASN A 442 9.12 -18.22 2.15
CA ASN A 442 9.14 -16.77 1.98
C ASN A 442 8.23 -16.01 2.96
N LEU A 443 7.63 -16.68 3.96
CA LEU A 443 6.74 -16.05 4.95
C LEU A 443 7.44 -14.99 5.83
N GLU A 444 8.74 -15.16 6.08
CA GLU A 444 9.56 -14.26 6.90
C GLU A 444 10.73 -13.65 6.11
N ASP A 445 10.54 -13.44 4.80
CA ASP A 445 11.55 -12.79 3.97
C ASP A 445 11.92 -11.39 4.54
N PRO A 446 13.21 -11.02 4.58
CA PRO A 446 13.67 -9.75 5.14
C PRO A 446 13.07 -8.53 4.42
N LEU A 447 12.70 -8.67 3.14
CA LEU A 447 12.01 -7.64 2.39
C LEU A 447 10.51 -7.76 2.61
N SER A 448 9.95 -6.80 3.37
CA SER A 448 8.49 -6.70 3.59
C SER A 448 7.65 -6.66 2.31
N GLN A 449 8.22 -6.25 1.17
CA GLN A 449 7.55 -6.28 -0.13
C GLN A 449 7.39 -7.73 -0.64
N THR A 450 8.38 -8.59 -0.45
CA THR A 450 8.32 -10.02 -0.78
C THR A 450 7.23 -10.71 0.03
N VAL A 451 7.21 -10.50 1.36
CA VAL A 451 6.17 -11.07 2.24
C VAL A 451 4.76 -10.65 1.79
N LYS A 452 4.56 -9.39 1.38
CA LYS A 452 3.28 -8.94 0.81
C LYS A 452 2.91 -9.67 -0.48
N GLN A 453 3.88 -9.92 -1.38
CA GLN A 453 3.62 -10.68 -2.59
C GLN A 453 3.27 -12.14 -2.27
N VAL A 454 3.96 -12.75 -1.31
CA VAL A 454 3.67 -14.11 -0.84
C VAL A 454 2.23 -14.23 -0.32
N HIS A 455 1.74 -13.23 0.43
CA HIS A 455 0.35 -13.21 0.88
C HIS A 455 -0.65 -13.15 -0.30
N LEU A 456 -0.35 -12.39 -1.36
CA LEU A 456 -1.20 -12.32 -2.56
C LEU A 456 -1.16 -13.64 -3.34
N VAL A 457 0.01 -14.26 -3.48
CA VAL A 457 0.17 -15.59 -4.09
C VAL A 457 -0.62 -16.63 -3.31
N PHE A 458 -0.55 -16.61 -1.97
CA PHE A 458 -1.30 -17.52 -1.11
C PHE A 458 -2.80 -17.34 -1.24
N ASP A 459 -3.32 -16.11 -1.22
CA ASP A 459 -4.75 -15.85 -1.36
C ASP A 459 -5.29 -16.32 -2.73
N LEU A 460 -4.55 -16.02 -3.82
CA LEU A 460 -4.90 -16.49 -5.15
C LEU A 460 -4.86 -18.00 -5.27
N PHE A 461 -3.86 -18.66 -4.68
CA PHE A 461 -3.75 -20.11 -4.68
C PHE A 461 -4.94 -20.76 -3.96
N LEU A 462 -5.35 -20.23 -2.80
CA LEU A 462 -6.54 -20.72 -2.10
C LEU A 462 -7.83 -20.51 -2.92
N ASP A 463 -7.96 -19.39 -3.62
CA ASP A 463 -9.09 -19.15 -4.53
C ASP A 463 -9.14 -20.15 -5.70
N ILE A 464 -7.98 -20.46 -6.28
CA ILE A 464 -7.86 -21.40 -7.40
C ILE A 464 -8.22 -22.82 -6.96
N GLU A 465 -7.63 -23.30 -5.86
CA GLU A 465 -7.96 -24.63 -5.31
C GLU A 465 -9.44 -24.73 -4.94
N SER A 466 -10.05 -23.65 -4.43
CA SER A 466 -11.49 -23.62 -4.16
C SER A 466 -12.35 -23.61 -5.43
N SER A 467 -11.79 -23.27 -6.60
CA SER A 467 -12.52 -23.19 -7.88
C SER A 467 -12.37 -24.45 -8.73
N LEU A 468 -11.22 -25.14 -8.67
CA LEU A 468 -10.91 -26.30 -9.52
C LEU A 468 -11.61 -27.60 -9.10
N ARG A 469 -11.83 -27.80 -7.80
CA ARG A 469 -12.20 -29.12 -7.24
C ARG A 469 -13.72 -29.34 -7.03
N TRP A 470 -14.57 -28.98 -7.99
CA TRP A 470 -16.03 -29.25 -7.92
C TRP A 470 -16.50 -30.33 -8.90
N ASP A 471 -16.61 -31.57 -8.42
CA ASP A 471 -17.89 -32.27 -8.21
C ASP A 471 -17.72 -33.25 -7.03
N VAL A 472 -18.73 -33.36 -6.16
CA VAL A 472 -18.77 -34.14 -4.89
C VAL A 472 -17.89 -33.66 -3.71
N GLY A 473 -18.49 -32.83 -2.85
CA GLY A 473 -18.17 -32.75 -1.41
C GLY A 473 -17.31 -31.57 -0.95
N SER A 474 -17.95 -30.55 -0.35
CA SER A 474 -17.30 -29.46 0.41
C SER A 474 -16.27 -29.95 1.45
N GLU A 475 -16.36 -31.22 1.87
CA GLU A 475 -15.45 -31.86 2.82
C GLU A 475 -14.00 -31.95 2.32
N ARG A 476 -13.74 -32.18 1.02
CA ARG A 476 -12.36 -32.27 0.52
C ARG A 476 -11.63 -30.94 0.63
N ILE A 477 -12.26 -29.85 0.20
CA ILE A 477 -11.70 -28.49 0.32
C ILE A 477 -11.53 -28.13 1.81
N LYS A 478 -12.54 -28.42 2.63
CA LYS A 478 -12.46 -28.18 4.08
C LYS A 478 -11.28 -28.94 4.70
N SER A 479 -11.08 -30.21 4.34
CA SER A 479 -9.96 -31.03 4.84
C SER A 479 -8.61 -30.49 4.37
N PHE A 480 -8.50 -30.02 3.12
CA PHE A 480 -7.30 -29.39 2.57
C PHE A 480 -6.98 -28.09 3.31
N LEU A 481 -7.97 -27.20 3.46
CA LEU A 481 -7.80 -25.96 4.21
C LEU A 481 -7.46 -26.21 5.68
N GLN A 482 -8.05 -27.25 6.31
CA GLN A 482 -7.72 -27.68 7.67
C GLN A 482 -6.28 -28.19 7.76
N LYS A 483 -5.76 -28.90 6.75
CA LYS A 483 -4.34 -29.31 6.71
C LYS A 483 -3.42 -28.09 6.70
N ILE A 484 -3.68 -27.12 5.81
CA ILE A 484 -2.92 -25.86 5.75
C ILE A 484 -3.02 -25.08 7.06
N ALA A 485 -4.22 -24.98 7.64
CA ALA A 485 -4.43 -24.33 8.93
C ALA A 485 -3.64 -25.03 10.04
N SER A 486 -3.60 -26.37 10.06
CA SER A 486 -2.80 -27.13 11.02
C SER A 486 -1.31 -26.82 10.90
N ASP A 487 -0.78 -26.73 9.67
CA ASP A 487 0.62 -26.39 9.42
C ASP A 487 0.95 -24.96 9.90
N LEU A 488 0.06 -23.99 9.66
CA LEU A 488 0.23 -22.61 10.13
C LEU A 488 0.05 -22.45 11.65
N LEU A 489 -0.81 -23.26 12.27
CA LEU A 489 -1.00 -23.27 13.73
C LEU A 489 0.20 -23.89 14.44
N ARG A 490 0.92 -24.82 13.81
CA ARG A 490 2.18 -25.39 14.32
C ARG A 490 3.35 -24.40 14.31
N LEU A 491 3.29 -23.35 13.49
CA LEU A 491 4.28 -22.26 13.55
C LEU A 491 4.14 -21.56 14.91
N GLY A 492 5.25 -21.30 15.61
CA GLY A 492 5.19 -20.64 16.92
C GLY A 492 4.50 -19.27 16.88
N PRO A 493 3.88 -18.80 17.98
CA PRO A 493 3.16 -17.52 18.01
C PRO A 493 4.04 -16.30 17.74
N ARG A 494 5.36 -16.44 17.87
CA ARG A 494 6.34 -15.39 17.52
C ARG A 494 6.62 -15.27 16.02
N CYS A 495 6.21 -16.25 15.21
CA CYS A 495 6.38 -16.21 13.77
C CYS A 495 5.43 -15.15 13.19
N LYS A 496 5.98 -14.04 12.70
CA LYS A 496 5.19 -12.93 12.18
C LYS A 496 4.45 -13.32 10.90
N GLY A 497 5.07 -14.18 10.10
CA GLY A 497 4.55 -14.63 8.81
C GLY A 497 3.26 -15.43 8.89
N ARG A 498 2.92 -16.04 10.04
CA ARG A 498 1.71 -16.88 10.18
C ARG A 498 0.40 -16.11 10.18
N TYR A 499 0.42 -14.85 10.64
CA TYR A 499 -0.80 -14.11 11.00
C TYR A 499 -1.68 -13.71 9.81
N VAL A 500 -1.09 -13.25 8.71
CA VAL A 500 -1.87 -12.87 7.52
C VAL A 500 -2.45 -14.09 6.81
N PRO A 501 -1.69 -15.18 6.56
CA PRO A 501 -2.24 -16.44 6.06
C PRO A 501 -3.36 -17.00 6.95
N LEU A 502 -3.20 -16.97 8.28
CA LEU A 502 -4.26 -17.38 9.19
C LEU A 502 -5.51 -16.50 9.07
N ALA A 503 -5.37 -15.18 8.87
CA ALA A 503 -6.52 -14.29 8.67
C ALA A 503 -7.29 -14.65 7.39
N LEU A 504 -6.58 -14.97 6.30
CA LEU A 504 -7.18 -15.41 5.05
C LEU A 504 -7.91 -16.75 5.21
N LEU A 505 -7.34 -17.68 5.99
CA LEU A 505 -8.00 -18.94 6.31
C LEU A 505 -9.21 -18.77 7.22
N THR A 506 -9.17 -17.86 8.20
CA THR A 506 -10.32 -17.59 9.08
C THR A 506 -11.54 -17.18 8.26
N LYS A 507 -11.37 -16.35 7.22
CA LYS A 507 -12.46 -15.95 6.33
C LYS A 507 -13.09 -17.10 5.53
N ARG A 508 -12.36 -18.21 5.34
CA ARG A 508 -12.80 -19.36 4.52
C ARG A 508 -13.28 -20.54 5.36
N LEU A 509 -12.57 -20.86 6.45
CA LEU A 509 -12.88 -21.98 7.36
C LEU A 509 -13.82 -21.59 8.51
N GLY A 510 -13.83 -20.31 8.86
CA GLY A 510 -14.48 -19.78 10.04
C GLY A 510 -13.62 -19.80 11.30
N ALA A 511 -13.92 -18.88 12.23
CA ALA A 511 -13.18 -18.70 13.47
C ALA A 511 -13.44 -19.82 14.48
N LYS A 512 -14.68 -20.33 14.58
CA LYS A 512 -15.01 -21.46 15.46
C LYS A 512 -14.28 -22.74 15.06
N THR A 513 -14.12 -22.98 13.75
CA THR A 513 -13.36 -24.14 13.25
C THR A 513 -11.90 -24.05 13.68
N LEU A 514 -11.28 -22.88 13.57
CA LEU A 514 -9.90 -22.66 14.01
C LEU A 514 -9.73 -22.81 15.53
N LEU A 515 -10.69 -22.33 16.33
CA LEU A 515 -10.69 -22.57 17.79
C LEU A 515 -10.86 -24.06 18.13
N GLY A 516 -11.69 -24.78 17.37
CA GLY A 516 -11.82 -26.23 17.53
C GLY A 516 -10.53 -26.99 17.22
N MET A 517 -9.72 -26.48 16.28
CA MET A 517 -8.41 -27.04 15.96
C MET A 517 -7.33 -26.68 17.01
N SER A 518 -7.38 -25.46 17.55
CA SER A 518 -6.42 -24.96 18.54
C SER A 518 -7.16 -24.11 19.60
N PRO A 519 -7.62 -24.73 20.71
CA PRO A 519 -8.35 -24.02 21.77
C PRO A 519 -7.55 -22.88 22.40
N ASP A 520 -6.22 -23.04 22.50
CA ASP A 520 -5.31 -22.06 23.12
C ASP A 520 -4.89 -20.93 22.17
N LEU A 521 -5.42 -20.87 20.94
CA LEU A 521 -4.99 -19.92 19.92
C LEU A 521 -4.99 -18.46 20.41
N LEU A 522 -6.06 -18.02 21.07
CA LEU A 522 -6.14 -16.65 21.58
C LEU A 522 -5.14 -16.40 22.71
N SER A 523 -4.89 -17.38 23.58
CA SER A 523 -3.89 -17.30 24.64
C SER A 523 -2.47 -17.23 24.08
N GLU A 524 -2.16 -18.01 23.03
CA GLU A 524 -0.89 -17.94 22.31
C GLU A 524 -0.68 -16.56 21.67
N ILE A 525 -1.71 -16.00 21.05
CA ILE A 525 -1.67 -14.67 20.42
C ILE A 525 -1.43 -13.60 21.47
N VAL A 526 -2.12 -13.66 22.61
CA VAL A 526 -1.91 -12.73 23.73
C VAL A 526 -0.43 -12.78 24.14
N ASN A 527 0.14 -13.96 24.34
CA ASN A 527 1.56 -14.10 24.70
C ASN A 527 2.51 -13.59 23.60
N ALA A 528 2.12 -13.63 22.33
CA ALA A 528 2.91 -13.09 21.22
C ALA A 528 3.12 -11.57 21.31
N TYR A 529 2.23 -10.83 21.98
CA TYR A 529 2.36 -9.38 22.18
C TYR A 529 3.54 -8.98 23.07
N ILE A 530 4.28 -9.94 23.67
CA ILE A 530 5.56 -9.63 24.31
C ILE A 530 6.57 -9.05 23.29
N ASP A 531 6.52 -9.51 22.03
CA ASP A 531 7.47 -9.16 20.98
C ASP A 531 6.94 -8.03 20.07
N ASP A 532 7.63 -6.88 20.07
CA ASP A 532 7.19 -5.67 19.34
C ASP A 532 7.03 -5.87 17.83
N ASP A 533 7.88 -6.70 17.22
CA ASP A 533 7.90 -6.95 15.77
C ASP A 533 6.66 -7.70 15.28
N VAL A 534 5.98 -8.40 16.18
CA VAL A 534 4.82 -9.26 15.92
C VAL A 534 3.51 -8.51 16.16
N CYS A 535 3.47 -7.57 17.12
CA CYS A 535 2.27 -6.85 17.56
C CYS A 535 1.35 -6.38 16.42
N SER A 536 1.90 -5.72 15.39
CA SER A 536 1.09 -5.20 14.28
C SER A 536 0.47 -6.30 13.40
N ALA A 537 1.21 -7.39 13.15
CA ALA A 537 0.72 -8.53 12.37
C ALA A 537 -0.33 -9.32 13.17
N ALA A 538 -0.05 -9.60 14.44
CA ALA A 538 -0.98 -10.24 15.37
C ALA A 538 -2.29 -9.46 15.50
N THR A 539 -2.21 -8.12 15.57
CA THR A 539 -3.41 -7.25 15.67
C THR A 539 -4.26 -7.31 14.40
N SER A 540 -3.62 -7.35 13.24
CA SER A 540 -4.33 -7.45 11.95
C SER A 540 -5.09 -8.78 11.86
N PHE A 541 -4.47 -9.88 12.30
CA PHE A 541 -5.13 -11.17 12.44
C PHE A 541 -6.26 -11.12 13.47
N LEU A 542 -5.98 -10.62 14.68
CA LEU A 542 -6.92 -10.56 15.80
C LEU A 542 -8.21 -9.85 15.39
N LYS A 543 -8.10 -8.69 14.72
CA LYS A 543 -9.27 -7.95 14.23
C LYS A 543 -10.14 -8.81 13.31
N CYS A 544 -9.53 -9.38 12.26
CA CYS A 544 -10.24 -10.24 11.31
C CYS A 544 -10.85 -11.46 11.98
N PHE A 545 -10.14 -12.05 12.94
CA PHE A 545 -10.57 -13.24 13.65
C PHE A 545 -11.76 -12.95 14.56
N LEU A 546 -11.71 -11.86 15.34
CA LEU A 546 -12.80 -11.46 16.23
C LEU A 546 -14.05 -11.04 15.45
N GLU A 547 -13.89 -10.35 14.31
CA GLU A 547 -14.99 -10.04 13.39
C GLU A 547 -15.71 -11.33 12.95
N CYS A 548 -14.97 -12.32 12.45
CA CYS A 548 -15.55 -13.60 12.02
C CYS A 548 -16.17 -14.37 13.18
N LEU A 549 -15.52 -14.42 14.34
CA LEU A 549 -16.01 -15.13 15.53
C LEU A 549 -17.34 -14.54 16.03
N ARG A 550 -17.44 -13.21 16.07
CA ARG A 550 -18.65 -12.49 16.47
C ARG A 550 -19.80 -12.83 15.52
N ASP A 551 -19.56 -12.72 14.22
CA ASP A 551 -20.59 -12.93 13.20
C ASP A 551 -21.07 -14.40 13.19
N GLU A 552 -20.17 -15.36 13.43
CA GLU A 552 -20.53 -16.78 13.61
C GLU A 552 -21.32 -17.05 14.90
N CYS A 553 -20.97 -16.38 16.00
CA CYS A 553 -21.70 -16.47 17.26
C CYS A 553 -23.13 -15.92 17.12
N TRP A 554 -23.31 -14.80 16.41
CA TRP A 554 -24.63 -14.25 16.11
C TRP A 554 -25.45 -15.17 15.23
N SER A 555 -24.82 -15.72 14.18
CA SER A 555 -25.50 -16.60 13.23
C SER A 555 -25.97 -17.90 13.88
N SER A 556 -25.22 -18.45 14.84
CA SER A 556 -25.60 -19.70 15.54
C SER A 556 -26.60 -19.51 16.69
N ASN A 557 -26.48 -18.41 17.46
CA ASN A 557 -27.15 -18.28 18.76
C ASN A 557 -28.09 -17.06 18.84
N GLY A 558 -28.23 -16.27 17.78
CA GLY A 558 -28.87 -14.95 17.81
C GLY A 558 -27.95 -13.87 18.42
N ILE A 559 -28.33 -12.60 18.28
CA ILE A 559 -27.44 -11.46 18.63
C ILE A 559 -27.11 -11.43 20.14
N SER A 560 -28.12 -11.46 21.02
CA SER A 560 -27.93 -11.31 22.47
C SER A 560 -27.11 -12.45 23.09
N ARG A 561 -27.53 -13.71 22.86
CA ARG A 561 -26.80 -14.89 23.33
C ARG A 561 -25.48 -15.08 22.58
N GLY A 562 -25.40 -14.64 21.32
CA GLY A 562 -24.18 -14.64 20.53
C GLY A 562 -23.09 -13.76 21.14
N TYR A 563 -23.41 -12.56 21.65
CA TYR A 563 -22.45 -11.74 22.37
C TYR A 563 -21.94 -12.40 23.66
N ALA A 564 -22.82 -13.06 24.43
CA ALA A 564 -22.40 -13.77 25.64
C ALA A 564 -21.37 -14.88 25.32
N VAL A 565 -21.65 -15.69 24.29
CA VAL A 565 -20.73 -16.76 23.84
C VAL A 565 -19.43 -16.19 23.25
N TYR A 566 -19.53 -15.14 22.42
CA TYR A 566 -18.36 -14.43 21.88
C TYR A 566 -17.45 -13.93 22.99
N ARG A 567 -18.01 -13.22 23.99
CA ARG A 567 -17.26 -12.70 25.14
C ARG A 567 -16.63 -13.82 25.97
N GLY A 568 -17.34 -14.93 26.17
CA GLY A 568 -16.81 -16.10 26.86
C GLY A 568 -15.57 -16.70 26.19
N HIS A 569 -15.51 -16.69 24.85
CA HIS A 569 -14.33 -17.15 24.12
C HIS A 569 -13.20 -16.11 24.09
N CYS A 570 -13.53 -14.84 23.85
CA CYS A 570 -12.51 -13.84 23.52
C CYS A 570 -11.93 -13.12 24.73
N LEU A 571 -12.71 -12.81 25.77
CA LEU A 571 -12.25 -11.95 26.87
C LEU A 571 -11.24 -12.59 27.83
N PRO A 572 -11.39 -13.86 28.27
CA PRO A 572 -10.52 -14.43 29.29
C PRO A 572 -9.02 -14.38 28.94
N PRO A 573 -8.57 -14.77 27.73
CA PRO A 573 -7.15 -14.70 27.37
C PRO A 573 -6.52 -13.32 27.54
N PHE A 574 -7.23 -12.25 27.17
CA PHE A 574 -6.71 -10.88 27.30
C PHE A 574 -6.68 -10.42 28.76
N LEU A 575 -7.71 -10.76 29.53
CA LEU A 575 -7.76 -10.46 30.96
C LEU A 575 -6.59 -11.14 31.71
N TYR A 576 -6.31 -12.41 31.39
CA TYR A 576 -5.13 -13.11 31.92
C TYR A 576 -3.82 -12.47 31.47
N GLY A 577 -3.72 -12.05 30.20
CA GLY A 577 -2.56 -11.33 29.68
C GLY A 577 -2.29 -10.01 30.43
N LEU A 578 -3.34 -9.23 30.70
CA LEU A 578 -3.25 -7.98 31.47
C LEU A 578 -2.89 -8.23 32.95
N ALA A 579 -3.35 -9.35 33.52
CA ALA A 579 -3.09 -9.76 34.91
C ALA A 579 -1.76 -10.53 35.10
N SER A 580 -1.04 -10.86 34.03
CA SER A 580 0.17 -11.72 34.04
C SER A 580 1.37 -11.16 34.83
N GLY A 581 1.36 -9.87 35.16
CA GLY A 581 2.49 -9.19 35.80
C GLY A 581 3.62 -8.79 34.85
N VAL A 582 3.58 -9.20 33.57
CA VAL A 582 4.60 -8.85 32.57
C VAL A 582 4.33 -7.44 32.03
N SER A 583 5.13 -6.46 32.48
CA SER A 583 5.02 -5.04 32.11
C SER A 583 4.92 -4.80 30.61
N LYS A 584 5.81 -5.44 29.84
CA LYS A 584 5.90 -5.29 28.39
C LYS A 584 4.67 -5.82 27.66
N LEU A 585 4.21 -7.02 28.04
CA LEU A 585 3.00 -7.63 27.51
C LEU A 585 1.80 -6.71 27.72
N ARG A 586 1.57 -6.26 28.97
CA ARG A 586 0.45 -5.37 29.30
C ARG A 586 0.51 -4.06 28.52
N SER A 587 1.68 -3.44 28.41
CA SER A 587 1.86 -2.23 27.60
C SER A 587 1.49 -2.45 26.13
N ASN A 588 1.92 -3.56 25.55
CA ASN A 588 1.63 -3.87 24.15
C ASN A 588 0.16 -4.25 23.93
N LEU A 589 -0.47 -4.99 24.85
CA LEU A 589 -1.90 -5.24 24.83
C LEU A 589 -2.71 -3.93 24.90
N ASN A 590 -2.33 -3.00 25.76
CA ASN A 590 -2.96 -1.67 25.89
C ASN A 590 -2.84 -0.85 24.60
N THR A 591 -1.72 -0.95 23.88
CA THR A 591 -1.48 -0.19 22.66
C THR A 591 -2.14 -0.80 21.43
N TYR A 592 -2.18 -2.14 21.32
CA TYR A 592 -2.51 -2.80 20.06
C TYR A 592 -3.77 -3.67 20.13
N ALA A 593 -3.98 -4.45 21.20
CA ALA A 593 -5.04 -5.46 21.25
C ALA A 593 -6.34 -4.97 21.89
N LEU A 594 -6.24 -4.37 23.08
CA LEU A 594 -7.40 -3.92 23.86
C LEU A 594 -8.23 -2.84 23.13
N PRO A 595 -7.63 -1.87 22.39
CA PRO A 595 -8.41 -0.96 21.56
C PRO A 595 -9.28 -1.68 20.53
N VAL A 596 -8.72 -2.69 19.83
CA VAL A 596 -9.46 -3.48 18.83
C VAL A 596 -10.61 -4.25 19.48
N LEU A 597 -10.40 -4.85 20.66
CA LEU A 597 -11.45 -5.57 21.38
C LEU A 597 -12.63 -4.66 21.76
N LEU A 598 -12.33 -3.48 22.32
CA LEU A 598 -13.35 -2.52 22.77
C LEU A 598 -14.02 -1.81 21.59
N ASP A 599 -13.31 -1.54 20.49
CA ASP A 599 -13.91 -1.01 19.26
C ASP A 599 -14.90 -2.00 18.62
N MET A 600 -14.62 -3.31 18.74
CA MET A 600 -15.47 -4.38 18.20
C MET A 600 -16.73 -4.64 19.03
N ASP A 601 -16.64 -4.53 20.35
CA ASP A 601 -17.73 -4.70 21.31
C ASP A 601 -17.51 -3.76 22.51
N VAL A 602 -18.03 -2.54 22.41
CA VAL A 602 -17.85 -1.51 23.45
C VAL A 602 -18.42 -1.96 24.79
N ASP A 603 -19.52 -2.73 24.78
CA ASP A 603 -20.19 -3.22 25.99
C ASP A 603 -19.41 -4.35 26.68
N SER A 604 -18.36 -4.88 26.06
CA SER A 604 -17.44 -5.82 26.71
C SER A 604 -16.67 -5.21 27.88
N ILE A 605 -16.61 -3.87 27.97
CA ILE A 605 -15.99 -3.18 29.11
C ILE A 605 -16.66 -3.54 30.45
N PHE A 606 -17.98 -3.77 30.46
CA PHE A 606 -18.72 -4.06 31.68
C PHE A 606 -18.36 -5.41 32.31
N PRO A 607 -18.40 -6.55 31.57
CA PRO A 607 -17.92 -7.81 32.12
C PRO A 607 -16.41 -7.80 32.43
N MET A 608 -15.59 -7.02 31.71
CA MET A 608 -14.17 -6.83 32.07
C MET A 608 -13.98 -6.09 33.40
N LEU A 609 -14.81 -5.09 33.71
CA LEU A 609 -14.80 -4.38 35.00
C LEU A 609 -15.34 -5.26 36.13
N ALA A 610 -16.38 -6.06 35.86
CA ALA A 610 -16.90 -7.04 36.81
C ALA A 610 -15.85 -8.09 37.18
N PHE A 611 -15.01 -8.51 36.23
CA PHE A 611 -13.89 -9.45 36.47
C PHE A 611 -12.87 -8.93 37.50
N VAL A 612 -12.69 -7.62 37.60
CA VAL A 612 -11.84 -6.99 38.64
C VAL A 612 -12.65 -6.50 39.85
N SER A 613 -13.89 -6.99 40.03
CA SER A 613 -14.77 -6.63 41.15
C SER A 613 -15.13 -5.14 41.22
N VAL A 614 -15.09 -4.41 40.10
CA VAL A 614 -15.54 -3.02 40.01
C VAL A 614 -17.01 -3.00 39.61
N VAL A 615 -17.87 -2.59 40.55
CA VAL A 615 -19.34 -2.65 40.42
C VAL A 615 -19.91 -1.24 40.15
N PRO A 616 -20.96 -1.11 39.32
CA PRO A 616 -21.68 0.16 39.14
C PRO A 616 -22.27 0.70 40.45
N SER A 617 -22.45 2.02 40.53
CA SER A 617 -22.79 2.71 41.77
C SER A 617 -24.25 2.58 42.23
N GLU A 618 -25.16 2.27 41.31
CA GLU A 618 -26.61 2.26 41.53
C GLU A 618 -27.23 1.00 40.89
N GLU A 619 -28.28 0.45 41.53
CA GLU A 619 -29.22 -0.54 40.96
C GLU A 619 -30.08 0.06 39.83
N GLU A 620 -29.60 1.09 39.13
CA GLU A 620 -30.29 1.68 37.99
C GLU A 620 -30.04 0.80 36.76
N ASN A 621 -31.10 0.05 36.45
CA ASN A 621 -31.24 -1.03 35.47
C ASN A 621 -30.76 -2.38 36.02
N GLY A 622 -31.70 -3.31 36.18
CA GLY A 622 -31.47 -4.73 36.51
C GLY A 622 -30.68 -5.51 35.45
N LEU A 623 -29.64 -4.91 34.90
CA LEU A 623 -28.67 -5.47 33.98
C LEU A 623 -27.66 -6.29 34.80
N SER A 624 -28.06 -7.51 35.16
CA SER A 624 -27.10 -8.56 35.48
C SER A 624 -26.30 -8.84 34.21
N TYR A 625 -25.04 -8.39 34.19
CA TYR A 625 -24.12 -8.81 33.14
C TYR A 625 -23.76 -10.27 33.43
N PRO A 626 -23.89 -11.18 32.44
CA PRO A 626 -23.52 -12.56 32.65
C PRO A 626 -22.06 -12.62 33.09
N GLU A 627 -21.82 -13.22 34.25
CA GLU A 627 -20.47 -13.47 34.75
C GLU A 627 -19.69 -14.22 33.67
N LEU A 628 -18.48 -13.74 33.36
CA LEU A 628 -17.54 -14.54 32.59
C LEU A 628 -17.29 -15.80 33.40
N ASP A 629 -17.43 -16.97 32.77
CA ASP A 629 -17.21 -18.29 33.38
C ASP A 629 -15.70 -18.49 33.62
N CYS A 630 -15.14 -17.70 34.54
CA CYS A 630 -13.72 -17.61 34.92
C CYS A 630 -13.53 -18.17 36.34
N SER A 631 -14.20 -19.28 36.65
CA SER A 631 -14.28 -19.91 37.98
C SER A 631 -12.95 -20.41 38.56
N SER A 632 -11.81 -20.23 37.86
CA SER A 632 -10.52 -20.83 38.23
C SER A 632 -9.40 -19.86 38.63
N PHE A 633 -9.63 -18.53 38.69
CA PHE A 633 -8.53 -17.58 38.93
C PHE A 633 -8.91 -16.43 39.89
N GLU A 634 -8.56 -16.56 41.17
CA GLU A 634 -8.64 -15.46 42.14
C GLU A 634 -7.50 -14.46 41.89
N LEU A 635 -7.84 -13.25 41.44
CA LEU A 635 -6.86 -12.18 41.21
C LEU A 635 -6.39 -11.56 42.53
N LYS A 636 -5.08 -11.36 42.66
CA LYS A 636 -4.53 -10.50 43.72
C LYS A 636 -4.88 -9.03 43.47
N VAL A 637 -4.95 -8.23 44.53
CA VAL A 637 -5.24 -6.79 44.45
C VAL A 637 -4.33 -6.07 43.44
N GLU A 638 -3.04 -6.38 43.41
CA GLU A 638 -2.10 -5.79 42.44
C GLU A 638 -2.47 -6.09 40.98
N GLN A 639 -2.95 -7.30 40.70
CA GLN A 639 -3.39 -7.71 39.37
C GLN A 639 -4.70 -7.04 38.98
N GLN A 640 -5.64 -6.93 39.93
CA GLN A 640 -6.89 -6.20 39.72
C GLN A 640 -6.62 -4.72 39.38
N VAL A 641 -5.71 -4.08 40.11
CA VAL A 641 -5.26 -2.70 39.84
C VAL A 641 -4.64 -2.59 38.44
N ALA A 642 -3.78 -3.52 38.05
CA ALA A 642 -3.12 -3.50 36.74
C ALA A 642 -4.11 -3.62 35.56
N VAL A 643 -5.10 -4.52 35.69
CA VAL A 643 -6.16 -4.69 34.70
C VAL A 643 -7.06 -3.45 34.68
N PHE A 644 -7.50 -2.94 35.83
CA PHE A 644 -8.33 -1.75 35.92
C PHE A 644 -7.69 -0.52 35.25
N VAL A 645 -6.41 -0.25 35.52
CA VAL A 645 -5.67 0.87 34.90
C VAL A 645 -5.61 0.72 33.38
N SER A 646 -5.41 -0.51 32.90
CA SER A 646 -5.35 -0.82 31.47
C SER A 646 -6.69 -0.55 30.78
N LEU A 647 -7.80 -0.99 31.40
CA LEU A 647 -9.15 -0.69 30.95
C LEU A 647 -9.42 0.81 30.94
N LEU A 648 -9.15 1.52 32.04
CA LEU A 648 -9.35 2.96 32.14
C LEU A 648 -8.55 3.75 31.10
N LYS A 649 -7.29 3.35 30.87
CA LYS A 649 -6.42 3.97 29.87
C LYS A 649 -7.01 3.86 28.47
N VAL A 650 -7.36 2.64 28.07
CA VAL A 650 -7.88 2.41 26.72
C VAL A 650 -9.27 3.04 26.57
N SER A 651 -10.13 2.96 27.59
CA SER A 651 -11.41 3.66 27.61
C SER A 651 -11.26 5.18 27.45
N ARG A 652 -10.26 5.82 28.07
CA ARG A 652 -9.96 7.25 27.83
C ARG A 652 -9.45 7.50 26.41
N SER A 653 -8.61 6.61 25.87
CA SER A 653 -8.09 6.74 24.49
C SER A 653 -9.19 6.63 23.42
N LEU A 654 -10.20 5.80 23.67
CA LEU A 654 -11.38 5.59 22.82
C LEU A 654 -12.53 6.57 23.14
N ALA A 655 -12.32 7.52 24.05
CA ALA A 655 -13.34 8.47 24.54
C ALA A 655 -14.60 7.81 25.13
N LEU A 656 -14.49 6.60 25.67
CA LEU A 656 -15.55 5.89 26.40
C LEU A 656 -15.67 6.34 27.86
N ALA A 657 -14.54 6.74 28.46
CA ALA A 657 -14.52 7.27 29.82
C ALA A 657 -14.71 8.80 29.78
N GLU A 658 -15.74 9.29 30.46
CA GLU A 658 -16.14 10.69 30.46
C GLU A 658 -15.89 11.37 31.82
N GLY A 659 -15.54 12.65 31.77
CA GLY A 659 -15.44 13.49 32.96
C GLY A 659 -14.15 13.31 33.76
N ASP A 660 -14.09 14.05 34.85
CA ASP A 660 -12.99 14.01 35.82
C ASP A 660 -13.31 13.00 36.92
N ILE A 661 -12.29 12.44 37.56
CA ILE A 661 -12.48 11.44 38.61
C ILE A 661 -12.70 12.17 39.94
N ASP A 662 -13.93 12.12 40.45
CA ASP A 662 -14.35 12.83 41.66
C ASP A 662 -14.57 11.84 42.84
N LEU A 663 -14.56 12.35 44.08
CA LEU A 663 -14.88 11.56 45.28
C LEU A 663 -16.39 11.24 45.33
N TRP A 664 -16.75 10.03 45.76
CA TRP A 664 -18.14 9.65 45.98
C TRP A 664 -18.76 10.45 47.14
N LYS A 665 -19.87 11.15 46.88
CA LYS A 665 -20.43 12.19 47.78
C LYS A 665 -20.89 11.70 49.17
N ASN A 666 -21.08 10.41 49.38
CA ASN A 666 -21.47 9.84 50.69
C ASN A 666 -20.29 9.40 51.58
N SER A 667 -19.03 9.70 51.23
CA SER A 667 -17.86 9.46 52.10
C SER A 667 -17.71 10.55 53.17
N SER A 668 -18.81 10.94 53.81
CA SER A 668 -18.94 12.15 54.61
C SER A 668 -18.37 12.03 56.02
N VAL A 669 -17.06 11.80 56.18
CA VAL A 669 -16.27 12.27 57.33
C VAL A 669 -14.80 12.40 56.91
N LEU A 670 -14.30 13.64 56.76
CA LEU A 670 -12.90 14.11 56.91
C LEU A 670 -12.62 15.30 55.98
N ARG A 671 -13.27 16.42 56.27
CA ARG A 671 -12.73 17.74 55.93
C ARG A 671 -11.86 18.23 57.09
N THR A 672 -10.68 17.65 57.29
CA THR A 672 -9.61 18.34 58.04
C THR A 672 -8.23 17.73 57.74
N GLY A 673 -7.30 18.55 57.24
CA GLY A 673 -5.85 18.37 57.44
C GLY A 673 -5.14 17.26 56.65
N SER A 674 -4.45 17.67 55.57
CA SER A 674 -3.19 17.19 54.94
C SER A 674 -2.50 15.84 55.25
N LYS A 675 -3.13 14.81 55.81
CA LYS A 675 -2.62 13.42 55.86
C LYS A 675 -3.80 12.45 55.86
N PHE A 676 -3.85 11.52 54.90
CA PHE A 676 -4.71 10.32 54.99
C PHE A 676 -4.09 9.38 56.03
N VAL A 677 -4.32 9.64 57.31
CA VAL A 677 -4.16 8.64 58.35
C VAL A 677 -5.42 8.68 59.19
N THR A 678 -6.32 7.75 58.92
CA THR A 678 -7.32 7.30 59.89
C THR A 678 -7.82 5.94 59.42
N GLU A 679 -7.65 4.95 60.28
CA GLU A 679 -8.04 3.56 60.11
C GLU A 679 -9.53 3.47 59.75
N GLY A 680 -9.86 2.74 58.67
CA GLY A 680 -11.14 2.02 58.57
C GLY A 680 -12.29 2.60 57.72
N SER A 681 -12.10 3.65 56.90
CA SER A 681 -13.14 4.04 55.91
C SER A 681 -12.64 3.89 54.46
N ASN A 682 -13.21 2.92 53.74
CA ASN A 682 -12.94 2.71 52.31
C ASN A 682 -13.45 3.91 51.52
N LEU A 683 -12.56 4.81 51.11
CA LEU A 683 -12.88 5.93 50.23
C LEU A 683 -13.09 5.43 48.80
N TYR A 684 -14.17 5.88 48.16
CA TYR A 684 -14.50 5.52 46.78
C TYR A 684 -14.39 6.73 45.85
N ALA A 685 -13.73 6.52 44.71
CA ALA A 685 -13.73 7.39 43.54
C ALA A 685 -14.86 6.99 42.59
N LEU A 686 -15.42 7.98 41.90
CA LEU A 686 -16.44 7.80 40.88
C LEU A 686 -15.81 7.95 39.50
N VAL A 687 -15.93 6.92 38.68
CA VAL A 687 -15.46 6.90 37.28
C VAL A 687 -16.65 6.68 36.36
N CYS A 688 -16.90 7.58 35.42
CA CYS A 688 -17.98 7.45 34.45
C CYS A 688 -17.48 6.82 33.15
N ILE A 689 -18.05 5.67 32.77
CA ILE A 689 -17.75 4.96 31.54
C ILE A 689 -19.07 4.73 30.80
N LYS A 690 -19.18 5.26 29.57
CA LYS A 690 -20.38 5.18 28.73
C LYS A 690 -21.66 5.70 29.41
N GLY A 691 -21.53 6.70 30.28
CA GLY A 691 -22.64 7.27 31.06
C GLY A 691 -22.98 6.50 32.36
N ILE A 692 -22.30 5.40 32.65
CA ILE A 692 -22.49 4.61 33.88
C ILE A 692 -21.40 4.95 34.88
N ASN A 693 -21.80 5.22 36.12
CA ASN A 693 -20.88 5.54 37.21
C ASN A 693 -20.42 4.28 37.94
N PHE A 694 -19.10 4.09 38.04
CA PHE A 694 -18.46 2.98 38.75
C PHE A 694 -17.81 3.46 40.04
N LYS A 695 -17.93 2.67 41.11
CA LYS A 695 -17.25 2.91 42.39
C LYS A 695 -15.91 2.18 42.40
N VAL A 696 -14.83 2.90 42.61
CA VAL A 696 -13.47 2.35 42.65
C VAL A 696 -12.80 2.78 43.95
N LEU A 697 -12.09 1.89 44.63
CA LEU A 697 -11.35 2.24 45.85
C LEU A 697 -10.25 3.26 45.54
N VAL A 698 -10.19 4.33 46.32
CA VAL A 698 -9.12 5.34 46.17
C VAL A 698 -7.74 4.70 46.39
N ASP A 699 -7.65 3.72 47.28
CA ASP A 699 -6.42 2.96 47.54
C ASP A 699 -5.91 2.24 46.28
N TRP A 700 -6.79 1.79 45.38
CA TRP A 700 -6.39 1.19 44.11
C TRP A 700 -5.70 2.22 43.20
N LEU A 701 -6.20 3.46 43.19
CA LEU A 701 -5.60 4.55 42.43
C LEU A 701 -4.23 4.93 43.01
N VAL A 702 -4.10 4.96 44.33
CA VAL A 702 -2.82 5.20 45.02
C VAL A 702 -1.84 4.06 44.73
N LEU A 703 -2.26 2.80 44.85
CA LEU A 703 -1.46 1.63 44.51
C LEU A 703 -1.00 1.68 43.05
N ALA A 704 -1.87 2.06 42.10
CA ALA A 704 -1.51 2.20 40.70
C ALA A 704 -0.41 3.25 40.47
N LEU A 705 -0.52 4.42 41.11
CA LEU A 705 0.43 5.52 40.99
C LEU A 705 1.78 5.27 41.70
N THR A 706 1.80 4.32 42.63
CA THR A 706 2.96 3.94 43.44
C THR A 706 3.49 2.53 43.14
N HIS A 707 2.93 1.89 42.11
CA HIS A 707 3.22 0.51 41.75
C HIS A 707 4.71 0.29 41.40
N ALA A 708 5.23 -0.91 41.69
CA ALA A 708 6.62 -1.27 41.38
C ALA A 708 6.95 -1.09 39.88
N ASP A 709 6.00 -1.47 39.01
CA ASP A 709 6.09 -1.32 37.56
C ASP A 709 6.00 0.14 37.09
N GLU A 710 7.08 0.63 36.49
CA GLU A 710 7.18 1.98 35.91
C GLU A 710 6.15 2.26 34.82
N LEU A 711 5.85 1.29 33.94
CA LEU A 711 4.90 1.51 32.84
C LEU A 711 3.47 1.60 33.37
N LEU A 712 3.13 0.82 34.41
CA LEU A 712 1.81 0.93 35.05
C LEU A 712 1.61 2.30 35.70
N ARG A 713 2.64 2.83 36.38
CA ARG A 713 2.57 4.16 37.00
C ARG A 713 2.32 5.27 35.98
N VAL A 714 3.01 5.21 34.84
CA VAL A 714 2.78 6.17 33.74
C VAL A 714 1.38 6.03 33.18
N ASP A 715 0.95 4.80 32.90
CA ASP A 715 -0.39 4.51 32.37
C ASP A 715 -1.49 5.02 33.31
N ALA A 716 -1.34 4.80 34.62
CA ALA A 716 -2.23 5.32 35.64
C ALA A 716 -2.22 6.85 35.67
N ALA A 717 -1.04 7.48 35.70
CA ALA A 717 -0.94 8.94 35.74
C ALA A 717 -1.54 9.60 34.49
N GLU A 718 -1.29 9.07 33.30
CA GLU A 718 -1.91 9.56 32.05
C GLU A 718 -3.43 9.42 32.12
N SER A 719 -3.91 8.27 32.57
CA SER A 719 -5.34 7.94 32.64
C SER A 719 -6.09 8.64 33.76
N LEU A 720 -5.41 9.18 34.76
CA LEU A 720 -6.05 9.93 35.85
C LEU A 720 -5.99 11.44 35.56
N PHE A 721 -4.81 11.97 35.19
CA PHE A 721 -4.58 13.41 35.17
C PHE A 721 -4.87 14.09 33.82
N LEU A 722 -4.93 13.33 32.72
CA LEU A 722 -5.23 13.87 31.38
C LEU A 722 -6.67 13.57 30.97
N ASN A 723 -7.47 14.62 30.77
CA ASN A 723 -8.84 14.51 30.28
C ASN A 723 -8.90 14.88 28.78
N PRO A 724 -9.62 14.13 27.92
CA PRO A 724 -9.90 14.53 26.54
C PRO A 724 -10.47 15.96 26.41
N LYS A 725 -11.26 16.40 27.39
CA LYS A 725 -11.77 17.77 27.50
C LYS A 725 -10.72 18.68 28.14
N THR A 726 -9.78 19.19 27.34
CA THR A 726 -8.63 20.02 27.79
C THR A 726 -9.00 21.34 28.47
N ALA A 727 -10.25 21.79 28.37
CA ALA A 727 -10.74 23.01 29.02
C ALA A 727 -11.42 22.78 30.40
N SER A 728 -11.47 21.53 30.88
CA SER A 728 -12.04 21.17 32.19
C SER A 728 -11.03 21.37 33.32
N LEU A 729 -11.50 21.86 34.48
CA LEU A 729 -10.70 22.00 35.69
C LEU A 729 -10.53 20.63 36.37
N PRO A 730 -9.28 20.20 36.69
CA PRO A 730 -9.04 18.96 37.43
C PRO A 730 -9.82 18.88 38.75
N SER A 731 -10.20 17.68 39.15
CA SER A 731 -10.89 17.45 40.42
C SER A 731 -9.95 17.62 41.63
N HIS A 732 -10.54 17.81 42.82
CA HIS A 732 -9.76 17.79 44.06
C HIS A 732 -9.07 16.44 44.29
N LEU A 733 -9.73 15.33 43.94
CA LEU A 733 -9.17 13.99 44.09
C LEU A 733 -7.96 13.80 43.15
N GLU A 734 -8.06 14.19 41.89
CA GLU A 734 -6.95 14.12 40.92
C GLU A 734 -5.73 14.92 41.42
N LEU A 735 -5.94 16.13 41.93
CA LEU A 735 -4.85 16.95 42.47
C LEU A 735 -4.20 16.34 43.71
N THR A 736 -5.00 15.72 44.58
CA THR A 736 -4.51 15.02 45.77
C THR A 736 -3.74 13.75 45.41
N LEU A 737 -4.24 12.95 44.47
CA LEU A 737 -3.53 11.78 43.94
C LEU A 737 -2.21 12.19 43.26
N MET A 738 -2.18 13.34 42.57
CA MET A 738 -0.95 13.85 41.98
C MET A 738 0.08 14.29 43.04
N LYS A 739 -0.37 14.79 44.20
CA LYS A 739 0.52 15.10 45.33
C LYS A 739 1.18 13.85 45.93
N GLU A 740 0.50 12.71 45.91
CA GLU A 740 1.07 11.42 46.33
C GLU A 740 2.03 10.86 45.26
N ALA A 741 1.64 10.94 43.98
CA ALA A 741 2.42 10.38 42.88
C ALA A 741 3.75 11.11 42.64
N VAL A 742 3.74 12.45 42.58
CA VAL A 742 4.91 13.24 42.15
C VAL A 742 6.14 12.95 43.02
N PRO A 743 6.10 13.03 44.37
CA PRO A 743 7.28 12.83 45.21
C PRO A 743 7.94 11.46 45.03
N LEU A 744 7.14 10.41 44.83
CA LEU A 744 7.61 9.03 44.69
C LEU A 744 8.25 8.77 43.32
N ASN A 745 7.87 9.53 42.30
CA ASN A 745 8.36 9.38 40.93
C ASN A 745 9.60 10.23 40.60
N MET A 746 9.96 11.21 41.45
CA MET A 746 11.09 12.13 41.23
C MET A 746 12.46 11.45 41.08
N ARG A 747 12.62 10.22 41.58
CA ARG A 747 13.91 9.50 41.58
C ARG A 747 14.03 8.45 40.47
N SER A 748 13.05 8.37 39.56
CA SER A 748 13.10 7.38 38.48
C SER A 748 14.37 7.53 37.64
N CYS A 749 15.06 6.41 37.41
CA CYS A 749 16.33 6.36 36.69
C CYS A 749 16.16 6.10 35.18
N SER A 750 15.00 5.59 34.79
CA SER A 750 14.62 5.23 33.42
C SER A 750 14.40 6.46 32.54
N THR A 751 15.15 6.56 31.44
CA THR A 751 15.01 7.66 30.48
C THR A 751 13.65 7.64 29.79
N ALA A 752 13.14 6.45 29.46
CA ALA A 752 11.81 6.27 28.88
C ALA A 752 10.72 6.77 29.82
N PHE A 753 10.83 6.47 31.12
CA PHE A 753 9.91 7.00 32.14
C PHE A 753 9.97 8.52 32.20
N GLN A 754 11.19 9.10 32.30
CA GLN A 754 11.39 10.54 32.38
C GLN A 754 10.76 11.28 31.18
N MET A 755 10.97 10.78 29.96
CA MET A 755 10.37 11.37 28.76
C MET A 755 8.83 11.33 28.78
N LYS A 756 8.23 10.19 29.16
CA LYS A 756 6.77 10.06 29.25
C LYS A 756 6.20 10.95 30.36
N TRP A 757 6.85 10.99 31.52
CA TRP A 757 6.47 11.81 32.66
C TRP A 757 6.51 13.31 32.32
N THR A 758 7.61 13.78 31.72
CA THR A 758 7.74 15.16 31.25
C THR A 758 6.70 15.49 30.18
N SER A 759 6.40 14.55 29.27
CA SER A 759 5.32 14.72 28.28
C SER A 759 3.93 14.81 28.93
N LEU A 760 3.65 14.01 29.96
CA LEU A 760 2.41 14.08 30.73
C LEU A 760 2.27 15.46 31.38
N PHE A 761 3.30 15.94 32.06
CA PHE A 761 3.29 17.26 32.71
C PHE A 761 3.13 18.40 31.69
N ARG A 762 3.73 18.29 30.50
CA ARG A 762 3.50 19.25 29.42
C ARG A 762 2.02 19.33 29.04
N LYS A 763 1.37 18.18 28.85
CA LYS A 763 -0.07 18.12 28.55
C LYS A 763 -0.92 18.64 29.72
N PHE A 764 -0.57 18.28 30.95
CA PHE A 764 -1.26 18.74 32.15
C PHE A 764 -1.18 20.25 32.32
N PHE A 765 0.00 20.86 32.22
CA PHE A 765 0.17 22.31 32.33
C PHE A 765 -0.55 23.06 31.20
N SER A 766 -0.57 22.51 29.98
CA SER A 766 -1.39 23.06 28.89
C SER A 766 -2.88 23.04 29.24
N ARG A 767 -3.39 21.93 29.78
CA ARG A 767 -4.76 21.82 30.32
C ARG A 767 -5.02 22.86 31.41
N VAL A 768 -4.11 23.02 32.37
CA VAL A 768 -4.22 24.01 33.46
C VAL A 768 -4.34 25.42 32.90
N ARG A 769 -3.46 25.80 31.96
CA ARG A 769 -3.50 27.12 31.30
C ARG A 769 -4.83 27.33 30.60
N THR A 770 -5.25 26.41 29.73
CA THR A 770 -6.49 26.52 28.95
C THR A 770 -7.74 26.55 29.84
N ALA A 771 -7.80 25.71 30.88
CA ALA A 771 -8.93 25.65 31.80
C ALA A 771 -9.05 26.95 32.63
N LEU A 772 -7.95 27.45 33.20
CA LEU A 772 -7.95 28.70 33.97
C LEU A 772 -8.22 29.93 33.08
N GLU A 773 -7.63 30.00 31.89
CA GLU A 773 -7.86 31.09 30.94
C GLU A 773 -9.34 31.17 30.54
N ARG A 774 -9.99 30.02 30.33
CA ARG A 774 -11.44 29.96 30.08
C ARG A 774 -12.23 30.52 31.26
N GLN A 775 -11.94 30.10 32.49
CA GLN A 775 -12.66 30.59 33.68
C GLN A 775 -12.46 32.09 33.90
N PHE A 776 -11.23 32.58 33.64
CA PHE A 776 -10.90 33.99 33.73
C PHE A 776 -11.65 34.82 32.69
N LYS A 777 -11.66 34.41 31.42
CA LYS A 777 -12.43 35.07 30.34
C LYS A 777 -13.93 35.05 30.59
N GLN A 778 -14.45 33.99 31.22
CA GLN A 778 -15.86 33.87 31.61
C GLN A 778 -16.21 34.65 32.88
N GLY A 779 -15.25 35.30 33.54
CA GLY A 779 -15.47 36.07 34.78
C GLY A 779 -15.85 35.22 35.99
N SER A 780 -15.82 33.88 35.88
CA SER A 780 -16.27 32.94 36.90
C SER A 780 -15.26 32.77 38.05
N TRP A 781 -13.99 33.14 37.82
CA TRP A 781 -12.93 33.08 38.82
C TRP A 781 -11.88 34.18 38.60
N ARG A 782 -11.40 34.78 39.70
CA ARG A 782 -10.26 35.70 39.72
C ARG A 782 -9.23 35.20 40.74
N PRO A 783 -7.92 35.21 40.42
CA PRO A 783 -6.89 34.81 41.37
C PRO A 783 -6.87 35.75 42.57
N VAL A 784 -6.92 35.17 43.78
CA VAL A 784 -6.82 35.91 45.05
C VAL A 784 -5.36 36.32 45.27
N VAL A 785 -4.90 37.35 44.56
CA VAL A 785 -3.60 38.00 44.79
C VAL A 785 -3.74 39.50 45.03
N SER A 786 -4.94 40.06 44.92
CA SER A 786 -5.24 41.46 45.25
C SER A 786 -6.46 41.51 46.15
N CYS A 787 -6.24 41.50 47.47
CA CYS A 787 -7.26 41.91 48.42
C CYS A 787 -6.90 43.33 48.91
N GLU A 788 -7.35 44.33 48.17
CA GLU A 788 -7.86 45.55 48.79
C GLU A 788 -9.30 45.73 48.31
N ASN A 789 -10.22 45.54 49.25
CA ASN A 789 -11.62 45.96 49.30
C ASN A 789 -12.47 45.88 48.03
N SER A 790 -13.38 44.88 47.96
CA SER A 790 -14.82 45.11 47.68
C SER A 790 -15.62 43.80 47.71
N ASP A 791 -16.68 43.83 48.52
CA ASP A 791 -17.94 43.08 48.50
C ASP A 791 -17.98 41.66 47.94
N ARG A 792 -18.06 40.70 48.89
CA ARG A 792 -18.54 39.34 48.66
C ARG A 792 -20.02 39.37 48.25
N THR A 793 -20.29 39.31 46.95
CA THR A 793 -21.59 38.88 46.43
C THR A 793 -21.53 37.37 46.13
N LEU A 794 -22.19 36.57 46.98
CA LEU A 794 -22.40 35.15 46.78
C LEU A 794 -23.33 34.92 45.58
N ILE A 795 -22.83 34.24 44.54
CA ILE A 795 -23.65 33.75 43.43
C ILE A 795 -23.71 32.22 43.57
N ASN A 796 -24.84 31.70 44.06
CA ASN A 796 -25.05 30.31 44.48
C ASN A 796 -25.07 29.24 43.36
N GLY A 797 -24.41 29.49 42.22
CA GLY A 797 -24.18 28.50 41.16
C GLY A 797 -22.70 28.28 40.81
N THR A 798 -21.79 29.12 41.33
CA THR A 798 -20.36 29.16 40.96
C THR A 798 -19.42 28.56 42.02
N ASP A 799 -19.92 28.19 43.20
CA ASP A 799 -19.10 27.71 44.34
C ASP A 799 -18.27 26.46 44.02
N THR A 800 -18.79 25.54 43.19
CA THR A 800 -18.06 24.32 42.81
C THR A 800 -16.92 24.60 41.83
N VAL A 801 -17.12 25.54 40.90
CA VAL A 801 -16.12 25.93 39.91
C VAL A 801 -15.04 26.80 40.56
N ILE A 802 -15.45 27.75 41.41
CA ILE A 802 -14.55 28.61 42.19
C ILE A 802 -13.68 27.76 43.12
N SER A 803 -14.26 26.80 43.85
CA SER A 803 -13.50 25.91 44.72
C SER A 803 -12.55 24.99 43.95
N LYS A 804 -12.94 24.44 42.79
CA LYS A 804 -12.04 23.67 41.91
C LYS A 804 -10.86 24.53 41.41
N ALA A 805 -11.11 25.77 41.00
CA ALA A 805 -10.06 26.69 40.55
C ALA A 805 -9.12 27.11 41.69
N GLU A 806 -9.65 27.34 42.90
CA GLU A 806 -8.84 27.66 44.09
C GLU A 806 -7.98 26.48 44.54
N ASN A 807 -8.52 25.25 44.49
CA ASN A 807 -7.77 24.02 44.76
C ASN A 807 -6.63 23.83 43.76
N LEU A 808 -6.87 24.09 42.47
CA LEU A 808 -5.85 24.05 41.44
C LEU A 808 -4.76 25.10 41.68
N PHE A 809 -5.13 26.33 42.04
CA PHE A 809 -4.18 27.38 42.39
C PHE A 809 -3.29 26.98 43.58
N LYS A 810 -3.89 26.47 44.67
CA LYS A 810 -3.17 25.95 45.83
C LYS A 810 -2.25 24.79 45.46
N PHE A 811 -2.71 23.89 44.58
CA PHE A 811 -1.89 22.80 44.06
C PHE A 811 -0.69 23.30 43.26
N MET A 812 -0.88 24.23 42.33
CA MET A 812 0.21 24.79 41.51
C MET A 812 1.25 25.50 42.37
N ARG A 813 0.82 26.24 43.40
CA ARG A 813 1.73 26.82 44.39
C ARG A 813 2.54 25.76 45.11
N TRP A 814 1.89 24.70 45.59
CA TRP A 814 2.58 23.58 46.22
C TRP A 814 3.58 22.91 45.27
N LEU A 815 3.19 22.64 44.02
CA LEU A 815 4.03 21.96 43.03
C LEU A 815 5.27 22.81 42.73
N SER A 816 5.12 24.10 42.49
CA SER A 816 6.24 25.02 42.26
C SER A 816 7.22 25.04 43.44
N CYS A 817 6.71 25.14 44.67
CA CYS A 817 7.55 25.04 45.87
C CYS A 817 8.25 23.68 45.96
N PHE A 818 7.52 22.58 45.75
CA PHE A 818 8.07 21.22 45.81
C PHE A 818 9.19 20.99 44.78
N LEU A 819 9.01 21.45 43.54
CA LEU A 819 10.03 21.34 42.50
C LEU A 819 11.27 22.15 42.85
N PHE A 820 11.10 23.40 43.30
CA PHE A 820 12.22 24.24 43.74
C PHE A 820 12.97 23.62 44.92
N PHE A 821 12.26 23.18 45.95
CA PHE A 821 12.85 22.51 47.11
C PHE A 821 13.45 21.14 46.76
N SER A 822 13.12 20.54 45.62
CA SER A 822 13.75 19.30 45.16
C SER A 822 15.15 19.52 44.56
N CYS A 823 15.56 20.78 44.34
CA CYS A 823 16.87 21.16 43.80
C CYS A 823 17.93 21.49 44.87
N TYR A 824 17.74 21.08 46.13
CA TYR A 824 18.69 21.35 47.22
C TYR A 824 20.11 20.78 46.95
N PRO A 825 21.20 21.38 47.48
CA PRO A 825 22.58 21.03 47.11
C PRO A 825 22.94 19.55 47.23
N SER A 826 22.38 18.82 48.21
CA SER A 826 22.65 17.39 48.42
C SER A 826 21.58 16.46 47.83
N ALA A 827 20.66 16.95 47.00
CA ALA A 827 19.61 16.12 46.42
C ALA A 827 20.19 15.10 45.42
N PRO A 828 19.62 13.88 45.31
CA PRO A 828 20.01 12.92 44.30
C PRO A 828 19.95 13.53 42.89
N TYR A 829 20.97 13.25 42.06
CA TYR A 829 21.09 13.83 40.72
C TYR A 829 19.81 13.67 39.87
N LYS A 830 19.22 12.47 39.89
CA LYS A 830 17.97 12.17 39.16
C LYS A 830 16.79 13.04 39.61
N ARG A 831 16.68 13.30 40.92
CA ARG A 831 15.65 14.18 41.48
C ARG A 831 15.84 15.63 41.03
N LYS A 832 17.08 16.11 41.01
CA LYS A 832 17.41 17.46 40.53
C LYS A 832 17.06 17.62 39.06
N ILE A 833 17.47 16.68 38.20
CA ILE A 833 17.15 16.73 36.77
C ILE A 833 15.64 16.76 36.55
N MET A 834 14.90 15.81 37.13
CA MET A 834 13.46 15.76 36.91
C MET A 834 12.78 17.04 37.40
N ALA A 835 13.21 17.59 38.54
CA ALA A 835 12.69 18.86 39.04
C ALA A 835 12.97 20.02 38.07
N MET A 836 14.20 20.14 37.58
CA MET A 836 14.60 21.19 36.62
C MET A 836 13.88 21.04 35.28
N GLU A 837 13.72 19.82 34.76
CA GLU A 837 12.98 19.55 33.53
C GLU A 837 11.50 19.92 33.65
N LEU A 838 10.86 19.59 34.78
CA LEU A 838 9.47 19.96 35.04
C LEU A 838 9.30 21.47 35.21
N ILE A 839 10.24 22.17 35.86
CA ILE A 839 10.27 23.63 35.95
C ILE A 839 10.36 24.24 34.54
N LEU A 840 11.32 23.78 33.73
CA LEU A 840 11.49 24.25 32.36
C LEU A 840 10.23 23.99 31.51
N THR A 841 9.63 22.80 31.66
CA THR A 841 8.39 22.44 30.98
C THR A 841 7.24 23.35 31.38
N MET A 842 7.13 23.72 32.66
CA MET A 842 6.13 24.65 33.17
C MET A 842 6.34 26.07 32.63
N MET A 843 7.59 26.53 32.46
CA MET A 843 7.92 27.86 31.92
C MET A 843 7.68 28.00 30.41
N ASN A 844 7.81 26.90 29.65
CA ASN A 844 7.71 26.91 28.19
C ASN A 844 6.27 26.81 27.66
N ILE A 845 5.28 26.69 28.54
CA ILE A 845 3.86 26.53 28.19
C ILE A 845 3.14 27.85 28.32
#